data_AF-A0AAU9JV12-F1
#
_entry.id   AF-A0AAU9JV12-F1
#
_cell.length_a   1.000
_cell.length_b   1.000
_cell.length_c   1.000
_cell.angle_alpha   90.00
_cell.angle_beta   90.00
_cell.angle_gamma   90.00
#
_symmetry.space_group_name_H-M   'P 1'
#
loop_
_entity.id
_entity.type
_entity.pdbx_description
1 polymer ?
#
loop_
_entity_poly.entity_id
_entity_poly.type
_entity_poly.pdbx_seq_one_letter_code
_entity_poly.pdbx_strand_id
1 'polypeptide(L)'
;MIQILKVEGISNSTCLASLDSAELVLKDQYLFLPHNGVLSLQFVSGSQLAGGVMFPTKLLQDNVCQYIPIFSPPLYIDNFPDEVEPPRILVNCSKVFSTCPSVSSLIQNSEPETAAVDEEDIESLAENYRKSIDFTQENNSKSLKKRIVDLEFDLENINRDHQIEIQRVKREMQETIDKLSLSIAKGEIAYNNQKIACNDIASQRDCLEKMLENKKVYAKEFEEFSARVLQEHQYEKEEQEKIHEALIRKYEQLAEDNISLKRENNSLQEKIRTISSKHTTALEKSKVYESYIEFFISKETMYSNVLSSYPNLHIDKLTDQLSSLVVTYDNLQKTNFNNVQELQIQTAKLGQSNKKSQELEMRLKEASSIHKYHQTEIEAMKEKVMHLEEEKMKLELELDKAIATQKDQLGQIEDLTGKVELLGEEKRRSEIESSRVNEDYKVEIEGLEEKLRILEEEKNELRIELEKAHKEYQNEIKELNEKFNSEMDKANLAHQNEVEQLSQRLSTLEEEKNELRIKLEKAHKEYQNEIKELNEKFNSEMDKANLAHINEEEQLSQRLSTLEEEKASLNIEQVENNKKHQAETEELENRLVLLEEEKNKLHSELEATCQAHQSEKEALEQIVSLLEEEKAKLETEIEAANQSYLAKTEELEERLISLGEEKTKLGSKLDAAYHSHQAESESFKKKLISLEEIKNKLDAELNKASSTQKSSQAEIESLKKKLLSLEEDKNKLDLELDKATSVHKYHQTEIGDLKGKLMALEEEKIKSDLELEKALSKDKDSQVEIETLNEKLASLKDEKVKLDLELNKALSVHKYHQTEIEELKEKLMNFEEEKIKLNLELDKKTEEMNSLQNEIRELAYCREQYSEIAQEKEALTNQIFSLNEEISNYQCKIDSLATDVSFLQKDLQKANEEKIQLSQEIVNMASSHNQNDPDIVEKILKAYLIAGGHPNNFVKLSDGVYCYGNKKVGISIKNGGLVVRVGGGYMYIEEFLKVYVPPENSDLQNCSPNKLLGSTKKLLEHIEELDSSIADIGQDITNSAKKSPRKSPIKSPFKTPNKRESKAV
;
A
#
# COMPACT_ATOMS: atom_id res chain seq x y z
N MET A 1 10.35 54.20 1.51
CA MET A 1 11.71 54.74 1.31
C MET A 1 12.70 53.75 1.89
N ILE A 2 13.75 53.38 1.17
CA ILE A 2 14.82 52.49 1.66
C ILE A 2 16.11 53.30 1.72
N GLN A 3 16.83 53.21 2.83
CA GLN A 3 18.14 53.80 3.01
C GLN A 3 19.19 52.68 3.11
N ILE A 4 20.22 52.71 2.27
CA ILE A 4 21.36 51.81 2.35
C ILE A 4 22.32 52.37 3.40
N LEU A 5 22.38 51.75 4.58
CA LEU A 5 23.19 52.25 5.69
C LEU A 5 24.64 51.76 5.60
N LYS A 6 24.86 50.51 5.21
CA LYS A 6 26.19 49.89 5.20
C LYS A 6 26.27 48.73 4.22
N VAL A 7 27.40 48.57 3.55
CA VAL A 7 27.73 47.37 2.76
C VAL A 7 28.99 46.75 3.38
N GLU A 8 28.92 45.46 3.71
CA GLU A 8 30.01 44.70 4.33
C GLU A 8 30.47 43.59 3.40
N GLY A 9 31.77 43.33 3.35
CA GLY A 9 32.36 42.29 2.51
C GLY A 9 32.60 42.68 1.04
N ILE A 10 32.18 43.88 0.61
CA ILE A 10 32.43 44.40 -0.74
C ILE A 10 33.07 45.79 -0.62
N SER A 11 34.29 45.95 -1.15
CA SER A 11 35.04 47.21 -1.13
C SER A 11 34.81 48.04 -2.39
N ASN A 12 34.62 49.36 -2.22
CA ASN A 12 34.51 50.37 -3.29
C ASN A 12 33.45 50.05 -4.37
N SER A 13 32.26 49.58 -3.97
CA SER A 13 31.18 49.28 -4.90
C SER A 13 30.18 50.44 -5.07
N THR A 14 29.62 50.53 -6.28
CA THR A 14 28.44 51.34 -6.60
C THR A 14 27.22 50.42 -6.63
N CYS A 15 26.10 50.87 -6.07
CA CYS A 15 24.85 50.09 -6.04
C CYS A 15 23.97 50.51 -7.23
N LEU A 16 23.60 49.54 -8.05
CA LEU A 16 22.57 49.64 -9.07
C LEU A 16 21.30 49.00 -8.52
N ALA A 17 20.19 49.74 -8.51
CA ALA A 17 18.92 49.25 -8.02
C ALA A 17 17.91 49.21 -9.16
N SER A 18 17.09 48.17 -9.23
CA SER A 18 15.93 48.12 -10.12
C SER A 18 14.72 47.48 -9.43
N LEU A 19 13.52 47.91 -9.79
CA LEU A 19 12.25 47.35 -9.30
C LEU A 19 11.47 46.83 -10.50
N ASP A 20 11.15 45.54 -10.52
CA ASP A 20 10.47 44.88 -11.65
C ASP A 20 11.14 45.21 -13.00
N SER A 21 12.47 45.15 -13.02
CA SER A 21 13.34 45.50 -14.16
C SER A 21 13.45 47.00 -14.50
N ALA A 22 12.71 47.89 -13.85
CA ALA A 22 12.86 49.33 -14.03
C ALA A 22 14.00 49.89 -13.14
N GLU A 23 14.97 50.61 -13.72
CA GLU A 23 16.07 51.20 -12.97
C GLU A 23 15.58 52.27 -11.97
N LEU A 24 16.08 52.20 -10.74
CA LEU A 24 15.83 53.16 -9.69
C LEU A 24 17.05 54.05 -9.47
N VAL A 25 16.81 55.37 -9.36
CA VAL A 25 17.88 56.33 -9.09
C VAL A 25 18.20 56.35 -7.60
N LEU A 26 19.42 55.93 -7.24
CA LEU A 26 19.97 56.06 -5.90
C LEU A 26 20.39 57.52 -5.65
N LYS A 27 19.71 58.24 -4.75
CA LYS A 27 20.11 59.60 -4.34
C LYS A 27 20.57 59.58 -2.88
N ASP A 28 21.82 59.93 -2.61
CA ASP A 28 22.38 60.01 -1.26
C ASP A 28 22.14 58.75 -0.40
N GLN A 29 22.24 57.55 -1.02
CA GLN A 29 21.96 56.24 -0.41
C GLN A 29 20.47 55.94 -0.14
N TYR A 30 19.54 56.79 -0.62
CA TYR A 30 18.10 56.56 -0.55
C TYR A 30 17.53 56.04 -1.88
N LEU A 31 16.60 55.10 -1.77
CA LEU A 31 15.77 54.55 -2.81
C LEU A 31 14.30 54.83 -2.50
N PHE A 32 13.58 55.36 -3.48
CA PHE A 32 12.13 55.54 -3.40
C PHE A 32 11.47 54.46 -4.25
N LEU A 33 10.70 53.60 -3.59
CA LEU A 33 9.93 52.55 -4.26
C LEU A 33 8.54 53.09 -4.60
N PRO A 34 8.13 53.13 -5.87
CA PRO A 34 6.82 53.62 -6.29
C PRO A 34 5.67 52.65 -5.95
N HIS A 35 5.95 51.35 -5.90
CA HIS A 35 4.99 50.30 -5.58
C HIS A 35 5.69 49.07 -4.98
N ASN A 36 4.91 48.05 -4.62
CA ASN A 36 5.44 46.75 -4.27
C ASN A 36 5.89 46.00 -5.53
N GLY A 37 7.00 45.26 -5.46
CA GLY A 37 7.58 44.57 -6.60
C GLY A 37 8.80 43.74 -6.21
N VAL A 38 9.57 43.26 -7.18
CA VAL A 38 10.86 42.59 -6.97
C VAL A 38 11.98 43.62 -7.06
N LEU A 39 12.60 43.92 -5.92
CA LEU A 39 13.74 44.82 -5.82
C LEU A 39 15.02 44.03 -6.07
N SER A 40 15.78 44.44 -7.08
CA SER A 40 17.12 43.95 -7.40
C SER A 40 18.14 44.99 -6.97
N LEU A 41 19.07 44.60 -6.09
CA LEU A 41 20.21 45.42 -5.68
C LEU A 41 21.49 44.74 -6.17
N GLN A 42 22.20 45.37 -7.10
CA GLN A 42 23.45 44.89 -7.66
C GLN A 42 24.60 45.81 -7.27
N PHE A 43 25.73 45.24 -6.88
CA PHE A 43 26.92 45.96 -6.48
C PHE A 43 28.02 45.76 -7.52
N VAL A 44 28.48 46.86 -8.10
CA VAL A 44 29.51 46.86 -9.14
C VAL A 44 30.76 47.55 -8.59
N SER A 45 31.91 46.86 -8.63
CA SER A 45 33.21 47.42 -8.27
C SER A 45 34.03 47.59 -9.55
N GLY A 46 34.22 48.83 -10.00
CA GLY A 46 34.78 49.12 -11.32
C GLY A 46 33.83 48.69 -12.44
N SER A 47 34.28 47.77 -13.32
CA SER A 47 33.47 47.19 -14.40
C SER A 47 32.96 45.77 -14.10
N GLN A 48 33.26 45.23 -12.90
CA GLN A 48 32.89 43.87 -12.52
C GLN A 48 31.75 43.87 -11.50
N LEU A 49 30.77 43.00 -11.73
CA LEU A 49 29.70 42.73 -10.78
C LEU A 49 30.29 42.02 -9.55
N ALA A 50 30.32 42.72 -8.43
CA ALA A 50 30.83 42.19 -7.16
C ALA A 50 29.81 41.27 -6.46
N GLY A 51 28.52 41.46 -6.75
CA GLY A 51 27.41 40.61 -6.30
C GLY A 51 26.08 41.34 -6.35
N GLY A 52 24.98 40.67 -6.01
CA GLY A 52 23.66 41.28 -5.89
C GLY A 52 22.65 40.37 -5.21
N VAL A 53 21.43 40.87 -5.06
CA VAL A 53 20.31 40.13 -4.49
C VAL A 53 19.01 40.64 -5.08
N MET A 54 18.08 39.75 -5.35
CA MET A 54 16.73 40.08 -5.82
C MET A 54 15.72 39.58 -4.79
N PHE A 55 14.76 40.40 -4.39
CA PHE A 55 13.78 39.98 -3.41
C PHE A 55 12.48 40.80 -3.50
N PRO A 56 11.32 40.23 -3.13
CA PRO A 56 10.08 40.98 -3.04
C PRO A 56 10.17 42.10 -1.98
N THR A 57 9.79 43.33 -2.34
CA THR A 57 9.81 44.49 -1.42
C THR A 57 8.96 44.30 -0.16
N LYS A 58 7.96 43.41 -0.22
CA LYS A 58 7.12 43.01 0.92
C LYS A 58 7.90 42.33 2.06
N LEU A 59 9.11 41.84 1.81
CA LEU A 59 9.96 41.25 2.85
C LEU A 59 10.61 42.31 3.75
N LEU A 60 10.70 43.56 3.28
CA LEU A 60 11.28 44.65 4.05
C LEU A 60 10.31 45.08 5.15
N GLN A 61 10.79 45.02 6.40
CA GLN A 61 10.01 45.45 7.56
C GLN A 61 10.11 46.97 7.74
N ASP A 62 8.97 47.61 8.04
CA ASP A 62 8.91 49.05 8.28
C ASP A 62 9.65 49.43 9.56
N ASN A 63 10.52 50.44 9.46
CA ASN A 63 11.30 51.05 10.52
C ASN A 63 12.26 50.07 11.24
N VAL A 64 12.70 49.02 10.55
CA VAL A 64 13.70 48.06 11.07
C VAL A 64 14.92 48.07 10.16
N CYS A 65 16.11 48.15 10.78
CA CYS A 65 17.37 47.94 10.08
C CYS A 65 17.57 46.43 9.87
N GLN A 66 17.71 46.00 8.62
CA GLN A 66 17.80 44.59 8.26
C GLN A 66 19.06 44.31 7.43
N TYR A 67 19.77 43.25 7.80
CA TYR A 67 20.86 42.72 6.98
C TYR A 67 20.29 41.83 5.88
N ILE A 68 20.76 42.02 4.65
CA ILE A 68 20.38 41.24 3.47
C ILE A 68 21.65 40.64 2.86
N PRO A 69 21.69 39.33 2.57
CA PRO A 69 22.85 38.70 1.93
C PRO A 69 23.05 39.23 0.51
N ILE A 70 24.30 39.30 0.08
CA ILE A 70 24.67 39.61 -1.30
C ILE A 70 25.30 38.35 -1.92
N PHE A 71 24.82 37.92 -3.08
CA PHE A 71 25.31 36.72 -3.75
C PHE A 71 26.07 37.09 -5.03
N SER A 72 27.07 36.30 -5.40
CA SER A 72 27.76 36.43 -6.69
C SER A 72 27.73 35.07 -7.38
N PRO A 73 26.90 34.87 -8.43
CA PRO A 73 26.02 35.84 -9.09
C PRO A 73 24.79 36.25 -8.24
N PRO A 74 24.07 37.35 -8.61
CA PRO A 74 22.85 37.78 -7.91
C PRO A 74 21.81 36.67 -7.86
N LEU A 75 21.25 36.44 -6.67
CA LEU A 75 20.27 35.37 -6.41
C LEU A 75 18.94 35.98 -5.97
N TYR A 76 17.84 35.35 -6.40
CA TYR A 76 16.50 35.66 -5.90
C TYR A 76 16.27 34.96 -4.55
N ILE A 77 15.86 35.72 -3.54
CA ILE A 77 15.50 35.21 -2.22
C ILE A 77 14.05 35.57 -1.89
N ASP A 78 13.33 34.59 -1.36
CA ASP A 78 11.93 34.71 -0.97
C ASP A 78 11.74 34.94 0.55
N ASN A 79 12.82 34.81 1.33
CA ASN A 79 12.89 35.12 2.77
C ASN A 79 14.30 35.63 3.16
N PHE A 80 14.37 36.43 4.22
CA PHE A 80 15.65 36.87 4.80
C PHE A 80 16.14 35.89 5.88
N PRO A 81 17.40 35.45 5.87
CA PRO A 81 17.95 34.61 6.93
C PRO A 81 18.05 35.38 8.25
N ASP A 82 17.87 34.69 9.39
CA ASP A 82 18.02 35.29 10.73
C ASP A 82 19.46 35.74 11.02
N GLU A 83 20.45 35.00 10.52
CA GLU A 83 21.86 35.33 10.57
C GLU A 83 22.44 35.39 9.15
N VAL A 84 23.02 36.54 8.79
CA VAL A 84 23.55 36.78 7.44
C VAL A 84 25.04 37.02 7.55
N GLU A 85 25.91 36.16 7.03
CA GLU A 85 27.36 36.40 6.97
C GLU A 85 27.73 37.37 5.82
N PRO A 86 28.84 38.13 5.90
CA PRO A 86 29.30 38.96 4.77
C PRO A 86 29.70 38.08 3.56
N PRO A 87 29.42 38.52 2.32
CA PRO A 87 29.00 39.86 1.93
C PRO A 87 27.50 40.13 2.13
N ARG A 88 27.19 41.29 2.74
CA ARG A 88 25.83 41.66 3.15
C ARG A 88 25.61 43.18 3.13
N ILE A 89 24.37 43.61 2.99
CA ILE A 89 23.93 45.01 3.04
C ILE A 89 23.02 45.25 4.23
N LEU A 90 23.21 46.34 4.96
CA LEU A 90 22.29 46.82 5.98
C LEU A 90 21.39 47.90 5.37
N VAL A 91 20.08 47.64 5.33
CA VAL A 91 19.08 48.59 4.83
C VAL A 91 18.12 49.01 5.94
N ASN A 92 17.64 50.24 5.88
CA ASN A 92 16.55 50.72 6.73
C ASN A 92 15.36 51.13 5.84
N CYS A 93 14.21 50.49 6.03
CA CYS A 93 12.99 50.83 5.30
C CYS A 93 12.11 51.73 6.17
N SER A 94 11.62 52.85 5.65
CA SER A 94 10.64 53.69 6.32
C SER A 94 9.49 54.05 5.39
N LYS A 95 8.25 53.94 5.90
CA LYS A 95 7.04 54.44 5.23
C LYS A 95 6.94 55.93 5.45
N VAL A 96 7.50 56.69 4.52
CA VAL A 96 7.23 58.13 4.42
C VAL A 96 5.92 58.28 3.66
N PHE A 97 4.83 58.55 4.38
CA PHE A 97 3.59 59.01 3.76
C PHE A 97 3.84 60.43 3.25
N SER A 98 3.92 60.62 1.94
CA SER A 98 3.98 61.97 1.37
C SER A 98 2.60 62.63 1.52
N THR A 99 2.38 63.35 2.62
CA THR A 99 1.42 64.46 2.57
C THR A 99 2.07 65.55 1.74
N CYS A 100 1.56 65.79 0.53
CA CYS A 100 1.91 66.97 -0.25
C CYS A 100 1.86 68.23 0.63
N PRO A 101 2.88 69.10 0.62
CA PRO A 101 2.72 70.43 1.17
C PRO A 101 1.78 71.20 0.25
N SER A 102 0.57 71.47 0.73
CA SER A 102 -0.30 72.47 0.15
C SER A 102 0.38 73.84 0.22
N VAL A 103 0.50 74.47 -0.95
CA VAL A 103 0.96 75.84 -1.16
C VAL A 103 0.05 76.80 -0.38
N SER A 104 0.48 77.27 0.81
CA SER A 104 -0.08 78.43 1.51
C SER A 104 0.83 78.87 2.67
N SER A 105 1.96 79.49 2.34
CA SER A 105 2.68 80.41 3.23
C SER A 105 3.71 81.22 2.43
N LEU A 106 3.20 82.09 1.56
CA LEU A 106 3.90 83.28 1.11
C LEU A 106 3.16 84.47 1.71
N ILE A 107 3.93 85.48 2.13
CA ILE A 107 3.53 86.75 2.74
C ILE A 107 3.58 86.75 4.28
N GLN A 108 4.78 87.01 4.81
CA GLN A 108 5.02 88.10 5.75
C GLN A 108 6.53 88.33 5.86
N ASN A 109 7.00 89.49 5.37
CA ASN A 109 8.10 90.31 5.88
C ASN A 109 8.58 91.25 4.76
N SER A 110 7.99 92.44 4.70
CA SER A 110 8.63 93.61 4.11
C SER A 110 8.26 94.82 4.94
N GLU A 111 9.30 95.43 5.50
CA GLU A 111 9.33 96.69 6.23
C GLU A 111 8.69 97.84 5.43
N PRO A 112 8.09 98.84 6.09
CA PRO A 112 7.75 100.10 5.45
C PRO A 112 8.80 101.18 5.80
N GLU A 113 9.56 101.63 4.80
CA GLU A 113 10.28 102.90 4.83
C GLU A 113 9.45 103.99 4.13
N THR A 114 8.97 104.93 4.96
CA THR A 114 8.89 106.38 4.76
C THR A 114 8.71 106.97 3.35
N ALA A 115 7.60 107.69 3.17
CA ALA A 115 7.58 108.96 2.43
C ALA A 115 6.51 109.88 3.02
N ALA A 116 6.96 111.04 3.50
CA ALA A 116 6.17 112.12 4.08
C ALA A 116 5.33 112.85 3.01
N VAL A 117 4.12 113.27 3.39
CA VAL A 117 3.42 114.44 2.82
C VAL A 117 2.65 115.13 3.94
N ASP A 118 2.83 116.44 4.00
CA ASP A 118 2.49 117.35 5.08
C ASP A 118 0.99 117.56 5.33
N GLU A 119 0.65 117.66 6.62
CA GLU A 119 -0.56 118.28 7.15
C GLU A 119 -0.33 119.78 7.34
N GLU A 120 -0.95 120.61 6.50
CA GLU A 120 -1.33 121.97 6.84
C GLU A 120 -2.55 122.33 5.96
N ASP A 121 -3.55 123.00 6.54
CA ASP A 121 -4.75 123.57 5.88
C ASP A 121 -6.08 122.78 5.84
N ILE A 122 -6.50 122.11 6.93
CA ILE A 122 -7.94 121.75 7.11
C ILE A 122 -8.46 122.03 8.53
N GLU A 123 -8.01 123.12 9.17
CA GLU A 123 -8.57 123.55 10.48
C GLU A 123 -9.41 124.83 10.42
N SER A 124 -9.60 125.45 9.24
CA SER A 124 -10.44 126.66 9.10
C SER A 124 -11.74 126.46 8.29
N LEU A 125 -11.98 125.28 7.71
CA LEU A 125 -13.20 124.97 6.94
C LEU A 125 -14.29 124.24 7.75
N ALA A 126 -13.95 123.71 8.93
CA ALA A 126 -14.83 122.84 9.73
C ALA A 126 -15.90 123.59 10.55
N GLU A 127 -15.77 124.91 10.72
CA GLU A 127 -16.62 125.65 11.67
C GLU A 127 -17.86 126.29 11.03
N ASN A 128 -17.90 126.42 9.69
CA ASN A 128 -19.08 126.91 8.96
C ASN A 128 -20.01 125.79 8.44
N TYR A 129 -19.58 124.52 8.41
CA TYR A 129 -20.43 123.39 8.02
C TYR A 129 -21.29 122.81 9.15
N ARG A 130 -20.95 123.09 10.42
CA ARG A 130 -21.66 122.53 11.60
C ARG A 130 -23.10 123.02 11.77
N LYS A 131 -23.49 124.17 11.23
CA LYS A 131 -24.81 124.79 11.51
C LYS A 131 -25.91 124.45 10.48
N SER A 132 -25.61 123.72 9.41
CA SER A 132 -26.60 123.33 8.39
C SER A 132 -26.90 121.81 8.34
N ILE A 133 -26.22 121.01 9.17
CA ILE A 133 -26.34 119.54 9.18
C ILE A 133 -27.32 119.04 10.28
N ASP A 134 -27.58 119.85 11.31
CA ASP A 134 -28.35 119.42 12.49
C ASP A 134 -29.87 119.24 12.27
N PHE A 135 -30.44 119.62 11.12
CA PHE A 135 -31.87 119.45 10.86
C PHE A 135 -32.22 118.27 9.92
N THR A 136 -31.27 117.79 9.11
CA THR A 136 -31.46 116.62 8.22
C THR A 136 -30.83 115.33 8.75
N GLN A 137 -29.96 115.41 9.77
CA GLN A 137 -29.39 114.21 10.40
C GLN A 137 -30.37 113.44 11.29
N GLU A 138 -31.35 114.06 11.94
CA GLU A 138 -32.14 113.34 12.95
C GLU A 138 -33.13 112.33 12.34
N ASN A 139 -33.77 112.65 11.21
CA ASN A 139 -34.71 111.74 10.55
C ASN A 139 -34.01 110.65 9.73
N ASN A 140 -32.89 110.96 9.07
CA ASN A 140 -32.08 109.95 8.40
C ASN A 140 -31.37 109.04 9.42
N SER A 141 -30.92 109.56 10.57
CA SER A 141 -30.30 108.77 11.63
C SER A 141 -31.26 107.74 12.23
N LYS A 142 -32.55 108.08 12.43
CA LYS A 142 -33.54 107.12 12.94
C LYS A 142 -33.82 105.98 11.94
N SER A 143 -33.94 106.30 10.65
CA SER A 143 -34.12 105.28 9.59
C SER A 143 -32.89 104.39 9.41
N LEU A 144 -31.69 104.98 9.41
CA LEU A 144 -30.42 104.24 9.30
C LEU A 144 -30.19 103.35 10.52
N LYS A 145 -30.45 103.84 11.74
CA LYS A 145 -30.34 103.03 12.97
C LYS A 145 -31.28 101.82 12.93
N LYS A 146 -32.52 101.99 12.46
CA LYS A 146 -33.43 100.85 12.29
C LYS A 146 -32.90 99.84 11.27
N ARG A 147 -32.41 100.31 10.11
CA ARG A 147 -31.83 99.45 9.08
C ARG A 147 -30.57 98.71 9.56
N ILE A 148 -29.75 99.37 10.37
CA ILE A 148 -28.56 98.76 10.99
C ILE A 148 -28.99 97.64 11.94
N VAL A 149 -29.96 97.88 12.81
CA VAL A 149 -30.49 96.84 13.72
C VAL A 149 -31.10 95.67 12.95
N ASP A 150 -31.86 95.93 11.88
CA ASP A 150 -32.43 94.87 11.05
C ASP A 150 -31.32 94.05 10.35
N LEU A 151 -30.27 94.71 9.84
CA LEU A 151 -29.12 94.04 9.21
C LEU A 151 -28.23 93.28 10.21
N GLU A 152 -28.06 93.80 11.42
CA GLU A 152 -27.34 93.10 12.50
C GLU A 152 -28.10 91.83 12.90
N PHE A 153 -29.44 91.91 12.98
CA PHE A 153 -30.29 90.76 13.23
C PHE A 153 -30.21 89.72 12.10
N ASP A 154 -30.25 90.15 10.84
CA ASP A 154 -30.09 89.25 9.69
C ASP A 154 -28.69 88.61 9.66
N LEU A 155 -27.63 89.36 9.97
CA LEU A 155 -26.26 88.84 10.06
C LEU A 155 -26.12 87.83 11.20
N GLU A 156 -26.76 88.07 12.35
CA GLU A 156 -26.75 87.14 13.47
C GLU A 156 -27.48 85.83 13.11
N ASN A 157 -28.60 85.92 12.38
CA ASN A 157 -29.32 84.75 11.86
C ASN A 157 -28.49 83.97 10.83
N ILE A 158 -27.84 84.64 9.88
CA ILE A 158 -26.96 83.99 8.90
C ILE A 158 -25.79 83.31 9.60
N ASN A 159 -25.17 83.97 10.58
CA ASN A 159 -24.08 83.37 11.35
C ASN A 159 -24.57 82.16 12.15
N ARG A 160 -25.77 82.22 12.71
CA ARG A 160 -26.39 81.08 13.41
C ARG A 160 -26.64 79.91 12.46
N ASP A 161 -27.18 80.17 11.27
CA ASP A 161 -27.44 79.16 10.25
C ASP A 161 -26.14 78.52 9.73
N HIS A 162 -25.10 79.32 9.48
CA HIS A 162 -23.77 78.82 9.15
C HIS A 162 -23.17 77.96 10.27
N GLN A 163 -23.33 78.34 11.55
CA GLN A 163 -22.88 77.51 12.66
C GLN A 163 -23.63 76.17 12.71
N ILE A 164 -24.93 76.16 12.44
CA ILE A 164 -25.72 74.92 12.37
C ILE A 164 -25.21 74.03 11.22
N GLU A 165 -24.96 74.59 10.04
CA GLU A 165 -24.48 73.83 8.89
C GLU A 165 -23.05 73.31 9.12
N ILE A 166 -22.16 74.09 9.73
CA ILE A 166 -20.82 73.62 10.14
C ILE A 166 -20.92 72.43 11.10
N GLN A 167 -21.83 72.48 12.09
CA GLN A 167 -22.02 71.36 13.02
C GLN A 167 -22.63 70.14 12.33
N ARG A 168 -23.51 70.34 11.35
CA ARG A 168 -24.07 69.26 10.54
C ARG A 168 -22.99 68.57 9.71
N VAL A 169 -22.20 69.33 8.95
CA VAL A 169 -21.08 68.80 8.15
C VAL A 169 -20.06 68.09 9.04
N LYS A 170 -19.76 68.64 10.21
CA LYS A 170 -18.85 67.99 11.18
C LYS A 170 -19.39 66.64 11.65
N ARG A 171 -20.70 66.50 11.85
CA ARG A 171 -21.34 65.23 12.24
C ARG A 171 -21.30 64.22 11.10
N GLU A 172 -21.64 64.63 9.88
CA GLU A 172 -21.57 63.78 8.68
C GLU A 172 -20.14 63.28 8.42
N MET A 173 -19.15 64.15 8.59
CA MET A 173 -17.74 63.78 8.47
C MET A 173 -17.33 62.78 9.56
N GLN A 174 -17.76 62.98 10.81
CA GLN A 174 -17.48 62.04 11.91
C GLN A 174 -18.11 60.67 11.66
N GLU A 175 -19.36 60.61 11.21
CA GLU A 175 -20.00 59.34 10.86
C GLU A 175 -19.26 58.60 9.73
N THR A 176 -18.70 59.34 8.78
CA THR A 176 -17.90 58.78 7.69
C THR A 176 -16.57 58.23 8.20
N ILE A 177 -15.90 58.96 9.11
CA ILE A 177 -14.69 58.51 9.80
C ILE A 177 -14.97 57.22 10.57
N ASP A 178 -16.06 57.17 11.35
CA ASP A 178 -16.42 56.00 12.16
C ASP A 178 -16.71 54.77 11.28
N LYS A 179 -17.40 54.95 10.14
CA LYS A 179 -17.64 53.89 9.15
C LYS A 179 -16.34 53.37 8.53
N LEU A 180 -15.41 54.26 8.19
CA LEU A 180 -14.10 53.88 7.66
C LEU A 180 -13.26 53.15 8.72
N SER A 181 -13.24 53.63 9.96
CA SER A 181 -12.56 52.96 11.07
C SER A 181 -13.10 51.55 11.31
N LEU A 182 -14.43 51.36 11.24
CA LEU A 182 -15.03 50.03 11.35
C LEU A 182 -14.64 49.12 10.17
N SER A 183 -14.57 49.66 8.96
CA SER A 183 -14.15 48.90 7.77
C SER A 183 -12.67 48.49 7.86
N ILE A 184 -11.80 49.38 8.35
CA ILE A 184 -10.38 49.10 8.58
C ILE A 184 -10.23 47.98 9.62
N ALA A 185 -10.92 48.08 10.76
CA ALA A 185 -10.88 47.05 11.79
C ALA A 185 -11.36 45.67 11.29
N LYS A 186 -12.40 45.63 10.44
CA LYS A 186 -12.83 44.39 9.78
C LYS A 186 -11.77 43.82 8.84
N GLY A 187 -11.10 44.70 8.09
CA GLY A 187 -9.98 44.33 7.23
C GLY A 187 -8.79 43.77 8.01
N GLU A 188 -8.44 44.37 9.14
CA GLU A 188 -7.37 43.88 10.03
C GLU A 188 -7.69 42.50 10.61
N ILE A 189 -8.93 42.27 11.04
CA ILE A 189 -9.37 40.95 11.52
C ILE A 189 -9.30 39.91 10.39
N ALA A 190 -9.78 40.25 9.20
CA ALA A 190 -9.71 39.35 8.04
C ALA A 190 -8.25 39.02 7.66
N TYR A 191 -7.38 40.02 7.64
CA TYR A 191 -5.95 39.85 7.39
C TYR A 191 -5.28 38.97 8.44
N ASN A 192 -5.57 39.18 9.72
CA ASN A 192 -5.03 38.35 10.81
C ASN A 192 -5.51 36.90 10.72
N ASN A 193 -6.78 36.67 10.39
CA ASN A 193 -7.30 35.32 10.17
C ASN A 193 -6.62 34.64 8.97
N GLN A 194 -6.41 35.39 7.87
CA GLN A 194 -5.69 34.87 6.71
C GLN A 194 -4.22 34.56 7.05
N LYS A 195 -3.58 35.40 7.86
CA LYS A 195 -2.21 35.17 8.34
C LYS A 195 -2.11 33.91 9.21
N ILE A 196 -3.08 33.67 10.09
CA ILE A 196 -3.17 32.42 10.89
C ILE A 196 -3.32 31.23 9.94
N ALA A 197 -4.26 31.29 8.99
CA ALA A 197 -4.44 30.21 8.01
C ALA A 197 -3.18 29.94 7.17
N CYS A 198 -2.44 30.97 6.76
CA CYS A 198 -1.16 30.80 6.05
C CYS A 198 -0.10 30.13 6.94
N ASN A 199 -0.05 30.45 8.23
CA ASN A 199 0.87 29.80 9.18
C ASN A 199 0.50 28.34 9.43
N ASP A 200 -0.79 28.02 9.49
CA ASP A 200 -1.28 26.64 9.62
C ASP A 200 -0.94 25.83 8.37
N ILE A 201 -1.14 26.39 7.18
CA ILE A 201 -0.74 25.76 5.91
C ILE A 201 0.78 25.57 5.84
N ALA A 202 1.57 26.56 6.27
CA ALA A 202 3.02 26.44 6.33
C ALA A 202 3.45 25.31 7.28
N SER A 203 2.82 25.21 8.45
CA SER A 203 3.08 24.14 9.42
C SER A 203 2.69 22.76 8.89
N GLN A 204 1.58 22.67 8.15
CA GLN A 204 1.16 21.44 7.47
C GLN A 204 2.14 21.05 6.37
N ARG A 205 2.61 22.01 5.56
CA ARG A 205 3.64 21.79 4.53
C ARG A 205 4.92 21.25 5.15
N ASP A 206 5.41 21.86 6.22
CA ASP A 206 6.64 21.42 6.90
C ASP A 206 6.47 20.01 7.52
N CYS A 207 5.26 19.65 7.98
CA CYS A 207 4.94 18.29 8.44
C CYS A 207 4.95 17.29 7.27
N LEU A 208 4.32 17.64 6.15
CA LEU A 208 4.32 16.82 4.93
C LEU A 208 5.72 16.65 4.35
N GLU A 209 6.54 17.69 4.38
CA GLU A 209 7.93 17.63 3.91
C GLU A 209 8.77 16.68 4.76
N LYS A 210 8.60 16.70 6.09
CA LYS A 210 9.21 15.70 6.98
C LYS A 210 8.70 14.28 6.71
N MET A 211 7.41 14.10 6.46
CA MET A 211 6.85 12.79 6.10
C MET A 211 7.40 12.29 4.76
N LEU A 212 7.58 13.19 3.78
CA LEU A 212 8.13 12.88 2.48
C LEU A 212 9.62 12.52 2.58
N GLU A 213 10.37 13.21 3.42
CA GLU A 213 11.77 12.88 3.70
C GLU A 213 11.88 11.51 4.40
N ASN A 214 11.02 11.22 5.38
CA ASN A 214 10.94 9.89 5.99
C ASN A 214 10.57 8.82 4.95
N LYS A 215 9.63 9.08 4.04
CA LYS A 215 9.29 8.16 2.95
C LYS A 215 10.46 7.91 2.01
N LYS A 216 11.29 8.91 1.72
CA LYS A 216 12.53 8.70 0.93
C LYS A 216 13.54 7.82 1.66
N VAL A 217 13.68 8.00 2.97
CA VAL A 217 14.53 7.13 3.80
C VAL A 217 14.02 5.68 3.74
N TYR A 218 12.71 5.46 3.94
CA TYR A 218 12.12 4.14 3.81
C TYR A 218 12.22 3.55 2.41
N ALA A 219 12.04 4.36 1.36
CA ALA A 219 12.21 3.92 -0.02
C ALA A 219 13.65 3.48 -0.27
N LYS A 220 14.64 4.22 0.23
CA LYS A 220 16.05 3.87 0.13
C LYS A 220 16.39 2.60 0.92
N GLU A 221 15.89 2.47 2.15
CA GLU A 221 16.06 1.25 2.95
C GLU A 221 15.41 0.04 2.28
N PHE A 222 14.25 0.25 1.65
CA PHE A 222 13.55 -0.78 0.90
C PHE A 222 14.28 -1.16 -0.39
N GLU A 223 14.86 -0.20 -1.12
CA GLU A 223 15.73 -0.47 -2.27
C GLU A 223 16.98 -1.25 -1.84
N GLU A 224 17.63 -0.87 -0.74
CA GLU A 224 18.78 -1.60 -0.18
C GLU A 224 18.40 -2.99 0.33
N PHE A 225 17.20 -3.16 0.88
CA PHE A 225 16.66 -4.46 1.26
C PHE A 225 16.34 -5.32 0.03
N SER A 226 15.65 -4.77 -0.96
CA SER A 226 15.34 -5.46 -2.22
C SER A 226 16.60 -5.84 -2.99
N ALA A 227 17.64 -5.00 -2.97
CA ALA A 227 18.93 -5.31 -3.56
C ALA A 227 19.62 -6.48 -2.84
N ARG A 228 19.55 -6.53 -1.50
CA ARG A 228 20.06 -7.67 -0.71
C ARG A 228 19.30 -8.95 -1.01
N VAL A 229 17.96 -8.90 -1.05
CA VAL A 229 17.11 -10.06 -1.39
C VAL A 229 17.40 -10.54 -2.82
N LEU A 230 17.57 -9.63 -3.79
CA LEU A 230 17.95 -9.98 -5.15
C LEU A 230 19.35 -10.61 -5.20
N GLN A 231 20.29 -10.13 -4.42
CA GLN A 231 21.64 -10.69 -4.33
C GLN A 231 21.62 -12.09 -3.68
N GLU A 232 20.85 -12.28 -2.62
CA GLU A 232 20.63 -13.59 -1.99
C GLU A 232 19.95 -14.55 -2.95
N HIS A 233 18.91 -14.12 -3.67
CA HIS A 233 18.24 -14.95 -4.68
C HIS A 233 19.17 -15.27 -5.86
N GLN A 234 20.05 -14.35 -6.27
CA GLN A 234 21.09 -14.64 -7.28
C GLN A 234 22.09 -15.67 -6.75
N TYR A 235 22.52 -15.56 -5.50
CA TYR A 235 23.41 -16.53 -4.86
C TYR A 235 22.75 -17.91 -4.75
N GLU A 236 21.49 -17.97 -4.29
CA GLU A 236 20.70 -19.20 -4.23
C GLU A 236 20.49 -19.79 -5.62
N LYS A 237 20.25 -18.97 -6.64
CA LYS A 237 20.14 -19.42 -8.02
C LYS A 237 21.46 -20.01 -8.52
N GLU A 238 22.59 -19.36 -8.27
CA GLU A 238 23.92 -19.90 -8.61
C GLU A 238 24.22 -21.19 -7.84
N GLU A 239 23.80 -21.30 -6.59
CA GLU A 239 23.94 -22.51 -5.78
C GLU A 239 23.03 -23.63 -6.29
N GLN A 240 21.78 -23.33 -6.64
CA GLN A 240 20.86 -24.25 -7.29
C GLN A 240 21.37 -24.69 -8.66
N GLU A 241 21.95 -23.80 -9.47
CA GLU A 241 22.60 -24.14 -10.73
C GLU A 241 23.81 -25.06 -10.50
N LYS A 242 24.64 -24.81 -9.49
CA LYS A 242 25.74 -25.71 -9.11
C LYS A 242 25.23 -27.07 -8.64
N ILE A 243 24.16 -27.11 -7.84
CA ILE A 243 23.51 -28.34 -7.41
C ILE A 243 22.90 -29.07 -8.61
N HIS A 244 22.27 -28.35 -9.52
CA HIS A 244 21.67 -28.89 -10.73
C HIS A 244 22.73 -29.46 -11.66
N GLU A 245 23.84 -28.77 -11.90
CA GLU A 245 25.00 -29.29 -12.64
C GLU A 245 25.60 -30.51 -11.96
N ALA A 246 25.73 -30.52 -10.64
CA ALA A 246 26.21 -31.67 -9.88
C ALA A 246 25.25 -32.87 -10.00
N LEU A 247 23.93 -32.61 -9.97
CA LEU A 247 22.90 -33.62 -10.19
C LEU A 247 22.94 -34.15 -11.62
N ILE A 248 23.08 -33.29 -12.64
CA ILE A 248 23.23 -33.69 -14.04
C ILE A 248 24.44 -34.61 -14.17
N ARG A 249 25.61 -34.22 -13.65
CA ARG A 249 26.82 -35.09 -13.68
C ARG A 249 26.59 -36.41 -12.97
N LYS A 250 25.87 -36.41 -11.85
CA LYS A 250 25.51 -37.64 -11.12
C LYS A 250 24.52 -38.50 -11.92
N TYR A 251 23.57 -37.91 -12.63
CA TYR A 251 22.65 -38.61 -13.52
C TYR A 251 23.36 -39.18 -14.74
N GLU A 252 24.28 -38.44 -15.34
CA GLU A 252 25.14 -38.92 -16.42
C GLU A 252 25.97 -40.11 -15.95
N GLN A 253 26.60 -40.01 -14.77
CA GLN A 253 27.34 -41.11 -14.16
C GLN A 253 26.45 -42.32 -13.87
N LEU A 254 25.25 -42.11 -13.31
CA LEU A 254 24.27 -43.19 -13.08
C LEU A 254 23.75 -43.78 -14.40
N ALA A 255 23.65 -43.00 -15.47
CA ALA A 255 23.27 -43.47 -16.79
C ALA A 255 24.39 -44.32 -17.40
N GLU A 256 25.65 -43.91 -17.27
CA GLU A 256 26.82 -44.70 -17.64
C GLU A 256 26.90 -46.01 -16.84
N ASP A 257 26.69 -45.95 -15.53
CA ASP A 257 26.63 -47.12 -14.64
C ASP A 257 25.47 -48.03 -15.03
N ASN A 258 24.29 -47.50 -15.35
CA ASN A 258 23.15 -48.28 -15.85
C ASN A 258 23.45 -48.92 -17.21
N ILE A 259 24.14 -48.23 -18.11
CA ILE A 259 24.58 -48.79 -19.39
C ILE A 259 25.58 -49.93 -19.13
N SER A 260 26.51 -49.76 -18.18
CA SER A 260 27.47 -50.77 -17.76
C SER A 260 26.76 -52.00 -17.17
N LEU A 261 25.86 -51.79 -16.21
CA LEU A 261 25.03 -52.83 -15.60
C LEU A 261 24.13 -53.51 -16.62
N LYS A 262 23.59 -52.80 -17.62
CA LYS A 262 22.80 -53.40 -18.70
C LYS A 262 23.67 -54.26 -19.61
N ARG A 263 24.91 -53.86 -19.89
CA ARG A 263 25.89 -54.70 -20.60
C ARG A 263 26.23 -55.96 -19.79
N GLU A 264 26.44 -55.80 -18.48
CA GLU A 264 26.70 -56.93 -17.58
C GLU A 264 25.50 -57.87 -17.47
N ASN A 265 24.28 -57.33 -17.33
CA ASN A 265 23.05 -58.09 -17.29
C ASN A 265 22.81 -58.82 -18.62
N ASN A 266 23.05 -58.18 -19.77
CA ASN A 266 22.98 -58.85 -21.07
C ASN A 266 24.01 -60.00 -21.16
N SER A 267 25.24 -59.79 -20.67
CA SER A 267 26.27 -60.83 -20.57
C SER A 267 25.86 -61.97 -19.64
N LEU A 268 25.24 -61.66 -18.49
CA LEU A 268 24.69 -62.65 -17.56
C LEU A 268 23.50 -63.40 -18.18
N GLN A 269 22.59 -62.71 -18.88
CA GLN A 269 21.50 -63.34 -19.61
C GLN A 269 22.02 -64.27 -20.71
N GLU A 270 23.09 -63.91 -21.39
CA GLU A 270 23.73 -64.76 -22.39
C GLU A 270 24.41 -65.99 -21.76
N LYS A 271 25.06 -65.81 -20.60
CA LYS A 271 25.55 -66.92 -19.77
C LYS A 271 24.39 -67.80 -19.28
N ILE A 272 23.28 -67.24 -18.82
CA ILE A 272 22.07 -67.97 -18.39
C ILE A 272 21.45 -68.71 -19.56
N ARG A 273 21.36 -68.11 -20.75
CA ARG A 273 20.91 -68.83 -21.97
C ARG A 273 21.83 -69.98 -22.31
N THR A 274 23.14 -69.79 -22.18
CA THR A 274 24.14 -70.84 -22.41
C THR A 274 24.06 -71.95 -21.37
N ILE A 275 23.84 -71.61 -20.10
CA ILE A 275 23.63 -72.58 -19.01
C ILE A 275 22.30 -73.31 -19.22
N SER A 276 21.24 -72.58 -19.58
CA SER A 276 19.92 -73.13 -19.85
C SER A 276 19.99 -74.08 -21.04
N SER A 277 20.64 -73.73 -22.14
CA SER A 277 20.81 -74.64 -23.28
C SER A 277 21.62 -75.89 -22.92
N LYS A 278 22.68 -75.74 -22.13
CA LYS A 278 23.45 -76.88 -21.58
C LYS A 278 22.59 -77.74 -20.65
N HIS A 279 21.76 -77.11 -19.81
CA HIS A 279 20.84 -77.80 -18.90
C HIS A 279 19.75 -78.53 -19.69
N THR A 280 19.14 -77.93 -20.71
CA THR A 280 18.16 -78.59 -21.58
C THR A 280 18.82 -79.77 -22.31
N THR A 281 20.05 -79.60 -22.82
CA THR A 281 20.81 -80.70 -23.42
C THR A 281 21.13 -81.80 -22.41
N ALA A 282 21.46 -81.43 -21.17
CA ALA A 282 21.71 -82.37 -20.08
C ALA A 282 20.42 -83.09 -19.62
N LEU A 283 19.28 -82.39 -19.62
CA LEU A 283 17.97 -82.93 -19.29
C LEU A 283 17.48 -83.88 -20.40
N GLU A 284 17.71 -83.54 -21.68
CA GLU A 284 17.46 -84.45 -22.80
C GLU A 284 18.33 -85.70 -22.71
N LYS A 285 19.63 -85.55 -22.42
CA LYS A 285 20.51 -86.69 -22.12
C LYS A 285 20.01 -87.48 -20.92
N SER A 286 19.57 -86.83 -19.85
CA SER A 286 19.00 -87.47 -18.66
C SER A 286 17.75 -88.26 -18.99
N LYS A 287 16.83 -87.72 -19.81
CA LYS A 287 15.64 -88.42 -20.30
C LYS A 287 15.98 -89.63 -21.16
N VAL A 288 17.04 -89.53 -21.97
CA VAL A 288 17.60 -90.68 -22.71
C VAL A 288 18.14 -91.73 -21.73
N TYR A 289 18.88 -91.32 -20.69
CA TYR A 289 19.34 -92.24 -19.64
C TYR A 289 18.18 -92.83 -18.82
N GLU A 290 17.15 -92.07 -18.49
CA GLU A 290 15.91 -92.53 -17.86
C GLU A 290 15.22 -93.58 -18.73
N SER A 291 15.09 -93.34 -20.04
CA SER A 291 14.55 -94.32 -20.99
C SER A 291 15.42 -95.57 -21.07
N TYR A 292 16.75 -95.44 -20.99
CA TYR A 292 17.69 -96.57 -20.92
C TYR A 292 17.57 -97.34 -19.60
N ILE A 293 17.38 -96.65 -18.48
CA ILE A 293 17.20 -97.24 -17.15
C ILE A 293 15.85 -97.94 -17.08
N GLU A 294 14.77 -97.34 -17.56
CA GLU A 294 13.46 -97.98 -17.68
C GLU A 294 13.51 -99.21 -18.61
N PHE A 295 14.25 -99.14 -19.72
CA PHE A 295 14.52 -100.28 -20.59
C PHE A 295 15.32 -101.39 -19.88
N PHE A 296 16.30 -101.03 -19.04
CA PHE A 296 17.08 -101.97 -18.25
C PHE A 296 16.27 -102.59 -17.10
N ILE A 297 15.47 -101.81 -16.38
CA ILE A 297 14.55 -102.27 -15.31
C ILE A 297 13.46 -103.17 -15.90
N SER A 298 12.97 -102.86 -17.11
CA SER A 298 12.06 -103.74 -17.87
C SER A 298 12.73 -105.04 -18.33
N LYS A 299 14.06 -105.08 -18.49
CA LYS A 299 14.83 -106.32 -18.70
C LYS A 299 15.17 -107.03 -17.39
N GLU A 300 15.38 -106.31 -16.31
CA GLU A 300 15.69 -106.86 -14.99
C GLU A 300 14.47 -107.55 -14.37
N THR A 301 13.25 -107.05 -14.63
CA THR A 301 12.01 -107.79 -14.37
C THR A 301 11.91 -109.08 -15.18
N MET A 302 12.53 -109.17 -16.36
CA MET A 302 12.66 -110.41 -17.14
C MET A 302 13.73 -111.37 -16.58
N TYR A 303 14.77 -110.86 -15.91
CA TYR A 303 15.87 -111.66 -15.32
C TYR A 303 15.73 -111.94 -13.81
N SER A 304 14.78 -111.32 -13.11
CA SER A 304 14.53 -111.61 -11.68
C SER A 304 13.99 -113.03 -11.42
N ASN A 305 13.51 -113.71 -12.47
CA ASN A 305 13.16 -115.15 -12.40
C ASN A 305 14.37 -116.09 -12.59
N VAL A 306 15.59 -115.60 -12.83
CA VAL A 306 16.79 -116.43 -13.05
C VAL A 306 17.86 -116.25 -11.95
N LEU A 307 17.85 -115.15 -11.18
CA LEU A 307 18.94 -114.83 -10.24
C LEU A 307 18.77 -115.35 -8.80
N SER A 308 17.88 -116.31 -8.54
CA SER A 308 17.85 -117.05 -7.26
C SER A 308 18.94 -118.13 -7.13
N SER A 309 20.01 -118.09 -7.94
CA SER A 309 20.99 -119.17 -8.05
C SER A 309 22.48 -118.79 -7.96
N TYR A 310 22.85 -117.54 -7.70
CA TYR A 310 24.27 -117.16 -7.51
C TYR A 310 24.48 -116.23 -6.29
N PRO A 311 25.23 -116.66 -5.24
CA PRO A 311 25.33 -115.91 -3.98
C PRO A 311 26.47 -114.89 -3.88
N ASN A 312 27.24 -114.59 -4.94
CA ASN A 312 28.45 -113.77 -4.82
C ASN A 312 28.56 -112.70 -5.91
N LEU A 313 27.76 -111.65 -5.84
CA LEU A 313 28.05 -110.41 -6.56
C LEU A 313 28.09 -109.24 -5.59
N HIS A 314 29.13 -108.40 -5.74
CA HIS A 314 29.44 -107.22 -4.93
C HIS A 314 28.29 -106.20 -4.89
N ILE A 315 27.34 -106.39 -3.97
CA ILE A 315 26.26 -105.45 -3.68
C ILE A 315 26.83 -104.16 -3.05
N ASP A 316 27.92 -104.25 -2.30
CA ASP A 316 28.51 -103.10 -1.60
C ASP A 316 29.01 -102.00 -2.57
N LYS A 317 29.62 -102.39 -3.70
CA LYS A 317 30.09 -101.41 -4.71
C LYS A 317 28.96 -100.68 -5.43
N LEU A 318 27.84 -101.36 -5.67
CA LEU A 318 26.65 -100.75 -6.28
C LEU A 318 25.93 -99.84 -5.28
N THR A 319 25.93 -100.22 -4.00
CA THR A 319 25.33 -99.44 -2.91
C THR A 319 26.12 -98.15 -2.66
N ASP A 320 27.46 -98.20 -2.72
CA ASP A 320 28.31 -97.01 -2.62
C ASP A 320 28.14 -96.07 -3.83
N GLN A 321 28.02 -96.64 -5.03
CA GLN A 321 27.78 -95.84 -6.25
C GLN A 321 26.41 -95.17 -6.24
N LEU A 322 25.35 -95.88 -5.82
CA LEU A 322 24.02 -95.31 -5.65
C LEU A 322 24.02 -94.22 -4.57
N SER A 323 24.69 -94.46 -3.43
CA SER A 323 24.78 -93.48 -2.35
C SER A 323 25.50 -92.20 -2.81
N SER A 324 26.55 -92.32 -3.62
CA SER A 324 27.22 -91.16 -4.23
C SER A 324 26.32 -90.40 -5.21
N LEU A 325 25.45 -91.11 -5.95
CA LEU A 325 24.54 -90.54 -6.93
C LEU A 325 23.39 -89.78 -6.26
N VAL A 326 22.88 -90.32 -5.15
CA VAL A 326 21.86 -89.67 -4.31
C VAL A 326 22.42 -88.40 -3.69
N VAL A 327 23.64 -88.42 -3.15
CA VAL A 327 24.29 -87.22 -2.61
C VAL A 327 24.53 -86.15 -3.69
N THR A 328 24.91 -86.55 -4.90
CA THR A 328 25.07 -85.59 -6.01
C THR A 328 23.74 -85.02 -6.50
N TYR A 329 22.67 -85.81 -6.48
CA TYR A 329 21.32 -85.33 -6.81
C TYR A 329 20.78 -84.33 -5.76
N ASP A 330 20.96 -84.61 -4.47
CA ASP A 330 20.57 -83.69 -3.38
C ASP A 330 21.33 -82.36 -3.42
N ASN A 331 22.62 -82.41 -3.74
CA ASN A 331 23.42 -81.20 -3.90
C ASN A 331 22.97 -80.38 -5.13
N LEU A 332 22.59 -81.03 -6.22
CA LEU A 332 22.01 -80.38 -7.40
C LEU A 332 20.67 -79.71 -7.08
N GLN A 333 19.78 -80.37 -6.32
CA GLN A 333 18.52 -79.77 -5.89
C GLN A 333 18.72 -78.54 -4.99
N LYS A 334 19.62 -78.62 -4.00
CA LYS A 334 19.94 -77.48 -3.12
C LYS A 334 20.51 -76.30 -3.90
N THR A 335 21.38 -76.57 -4.87
CA THR A 335 21.96 -75.53 -5.72
C THR A 335 20.88 -74.86 -6.58
N ASN A 336 19.92 -75.64 -7.10
CA ASN A 336 18.84 -75.10 -7.93
C ASN A 336 17.84 -74.27 -7.10
N PHE A 337 17.56 -74.67 -5.86
CA PHE A 337 16.69 -73.93 -4.94
C PHE A 337 17.28 -72.55 -4.58
N ASN A 338 18.58 -72.49 -4.27
CA ASN A 338 19.26 -71.24 -3.94
C ASN A 338 19.28 -70.26 -5.13
N ASN A 339 19.50 -70.75 -6.35
CA ASN A 339 19.49 -69.92 -7.55
C ASN A 339 18.10 -69.31 -7.84
N VAL A 340 17.02 -70.02 -7.50
CA VAL A 340 15.64 -69.51 -7.66
C VAL A 340 15.33 -68.40 -6.64
N GLN A 341 15.77 -68.54 -5.38
CA GLN A 341 15.62 -67.47 -4.38
C GLN A 341 16.39 -66.20 -4.76
N GLU A 342 17.60 -66.35 -5.30
CA GLU A 342 18.44 -65.22 -5.69
C GLU A 342 17.81 -64.41 -6.85
N LEU A 343 17.18 -65.10 -7.81
CA LEU A 343 16.43 -64.48 -8.90
C LEU A 343 15.16 -63.74 -8.43
N GLN A 344 14.47 -64.26 -7.40
CA GLN A 344 13.30 -63.60 -6.81
C GLN A 344 13.67 -62.30 -6.07
N ILE A 345 14.81 -62.27 -5.38
CA ILE A 345 15.31 -61.07 -4.70
C ILE A 345 15.71 -60.00 -5.72
N GLN A 346 16.33 -60.40 -6.85
CA GLN A 346 16.70 -59.46 -7.91
C GLN A 346 15.47 -58.86 -8.63
N THR A 347 14.39 -59.63 -8.81
CA THR A 347 13.14 -59.12 -9.41
C THR A 347 12.41 -58.14 -8.50
N ALA A 348 12.43 -58.35 -7.18
CA ALA A 348 11.85 -57.41 -6.20
C ALA A 348 12.58 -56.05 -6.19
N LYS A 349 13.92 -56.05 -6.30
CA LYS A 349 14.72 -54.82 -6.35
C LYS A 349 14.44 -53.98 -7.61
N LEU A 350 14.19 -54.63 -8.74
CA LEU A 350 13.85 -53.96 -10.01
C LEU A 350 12.48 -53.27 -9.96
N GLY A 351 11.52 -53.84 -9.24
CA GLY A 351 10.19 -53.24 -9.03
C GLY A 351 10.22 -51.93 -8.23
N GLN A 352 11.06 -51.84 -7.19
CA GLN A 352 11.23 -50.61 -6.41
C GLN A 352 11.91 -49.49 -7.20
N SER A 353 12.86 -49.82 -8.07
CA SER A 353 13.55 -48.83 -8.93
C SER A 353 12.59 -48.17 -9.93
N ASN A 354 11.69 -48.95 -10.55
CA ASN A 354 10.69 -48.41 -11.47
C ASN A 354 9.69 -47.46 -10.79
N LYS A 355 9.31 -47.72 -9.54
CA LYS A 355 8.36 -46.87 -8.80
C LYS A 355 8.95 -45.48 -8.50
N LYS A 356 10.24 -45.42 -8.17
CA LYS A 356 10.98 -44.15 -7.98
C LYS A 356 11.14 -43.36 -9.28
N SER A 357 11.33 -44.04 -10.41
CA SER A 357 11.44 -43.37 -11.72
C SER A 357 10.14 -42.67 -12.13
N GLN A 358 8.98 -43.28 -11.87
CA GLN A 358 7.67 -42.69 -12.19
C GLN A 358 7.32 -41.48 -11.31
N GLU A 359 7.74 -41.48 -10.05
CA GLU A 359 7.52 -40.35 -9.13
C GLU A 359 8.33 -39.11 -9.55
N LEU A 360 9.57 -39.30 -10.01
CA LEU A 360 10.42 -38.23 -10.54
C LEU A 360 9.84 -37.60 -11.81
N GLU A 361 9.22 -38.41 -12.69
CA GLU A 361 8.63 -37.93 -13.94
C GLU A 361 7.37 -37.07 -13.69
N MET A 362 6.58 -37.36 -12.66
CA MET A 362 5.44 -36.50 -12.25
C MET A 362 5.90 -35.15 -11.71
N ARG A 363 6.91 -35.14 -10.81
CA ARG A 363 7.45 -33.89 -10.25
C ARG A 363 8.06 -32.98 -11.32
N LEU A 364 8.65 -33.57 -12.38
CA LEU A 364 9.20 -32.81 -13.50
C LEU A 364 8.11 -32.09 -14.32
N LYS A 365 6.94 -32.73 -14.51
CA LYS A 365 5.79 -32.12 -15.20
C LYS A 365 5.17 -30.97 -14.42
N GLU A 366 5.13 -31.10 -13.10
CA GLU A 366 4.59 -30.08 -12.19
C GLU A 366 5.46 -28.82 -12.19
N ALA A 367 6.79 -28.99 -12.07
CA ALA A 367 7.74 -27.88 -12.15
C ALA A 367 7.71 -27.13 -13.51
N SER A 368 7.52 -27.87 -14.60
CA SER A 368 7.42 -27.27 -15.94
C SER A 368 6.14 -26.44 -16.14
N SER A 369 5.05 -26.81 -15.45
CA SER A 369 3.78 -26.08 -15.49
C SER A 369 3.86 -24.76 -14.72
N ILE A 370 4.53 -24.76 -13.57
CA ILE A 370 4.78 -23.57 -12.74
C ILE A 370 5.67 -22.56 -13.50
N HIS A 371 6.72 -23.03 -14.17
CA HIS A 371 7.60 -22.15 -14.95
C HIS A 371 6.85 -21.42 -16.08
N LYS A 372 5.93 -22.13 -16.76
CA LYS A 372 5.14 -21.55 -17.85
C LYS A 372 4.19 -20.45 -17.36
N TYR A 373 3.59 -20.62 -16.19
CA TYR A 373 2.70 -19.62 -15.57
C TYR A 373 3.45 -18.31 -15.29
N HIS A 374 4.61 -18.37 -14.63
CA HIS A 374 5.40 -17.18 -14.32
C HIS A 374 5.91 -16.46 -15.57
N GLN A 375 6.18 -17.18 -16.65
CA GLN A 375 6.62 -16.57 -17.90
C GLN A 375 5.51 -15.75 -18.57
N THR A 376 4.25 -16.19 -18.48
CA THR A 376 3.08 -15.43 -18.97
C THR A 376 2.82 -14.17 -18.14
N GLU A 377 3.03 -14.25 -16.82
CA GLU A 377 2.85 -13.11 -15.90
C GLU A 377 3.89 -11.99 -16.16
N ILE A 378 5.14 -12.38 -16.44
CA ILE A 378 6.21 -11.43 -16.79
C ILE A 378 5.94 -10.73 -18.13
N GLU A 379 5.36 -11.42 -19.12
CA GLU A 379 4.99 -10.82 -20.40
C GLU A 379 3.85 -9.80 -20.25
N ALA A 380 2.83 -10.10 -19.45
CA ALA A 380 1.73 -9.17 -19.16
C ALA A 380 2.20 -7.89 -18.44
N MET A 381 3.18 -7.99 -17.53
CA MET A 381 3.75 -6.81 -16.86
C MET A 381 4.54 -5.92 -17.83
N LYS A 382 5.27 -6.49 -18.79
CA LYS A 382 6.01 -5.72 -19.81
C LYS A 382 5.07 -4.90 -20.71
N GLU A 383 3.91 -5.46 -21.05
CA GLU A 383 2.91 -4.79 -21.89
C GLU A 383 2.30 -3.57 -21.18
N LYS A 384 1.99 -3.69 -19.88
CA LYS A 384 1.51 -2.55 -19.06
C LYS A 384 2.54 -1.41 -18.96
N VAL A 385 3.83 -1.73 -18.85
CA VAL A 385 4.89 -0.71 -18.78
C VAL A 385 4.99 0.07 -20.09
N MET A 386 4.92 -0.59 -21.25
CA MET A 386 4.92 0.11 -22.55
C MET A 386 3.73 1.07 -22.69
N HIS A 387 2.53 0.66 -22.26
CA HIS A 387 1.34 1.51 -22.37
C HIS A 387 1.46 2.79 -21.51
N LEU A 388 2.05 2.69 -20.31
CA LEU A 388 2.28 3.86 -19.45
C LEU A 388 3.33 4.81 -20.03
N GLU A 389 4.35 4.30 -20.73
CA GLU A 389 5.35 5.12 -21.42
C GLU A 389 4.76 5.88 -22.62
N GLU A 390 3.88 5.25 -23.40
CA GLU A 390 3.16 5.92 -24.50
C GLU A 390 2.23 7.04 -24.00
N GLU A 391 1.52 6.80 -22.90
CA GLU A 391 0.62 7.80 -22.31
C GLU A 391 1.38 9.01 -21.76
N LYS A 392 2.53 8.78 -21.12
CA LYS A 392 3.43 9.84 -20.67
C LYS A 392 3.91 10.70 -21.85
N MET A 393 4.34 10.08 -22.96
CA MET A 393 4.83 10.80 -24.13
C MET A 393 3.74 11.68 -24.77
N LYS A 394 2.49 11.24 -24.71
CA LYS A 394 1.33 12.01 -25.21
C LYS A 394 1.04 13.25 -24.37
N LEU A 395 1.14 13.14 -23.05
CA LEU A 395 0.95 14.25 -22.12
C LEU A 395 2.05 15.31 -22.26
N GLU A 396 3.30 14.88 -22.44
CA GLU A 396 4.43 15.80 -22.69
C GLU A 396 4.21 16.61 -23.99
N LEU A 397 3.70 15.98 -25.05
CA LEU A 397 3.39 16.66 -26.31
C LEU A 397 2.23 17.66 -26.20
N GLU A 398 1.20 17.36 -25.40
CA GLU A 398 0.08 18.29 -25.15
C GLU A 398 0.54 19.50 -24.34
N LEU A 399 1.44 19.31 -23.38
CA LEU A 399 2.03 20.40 -22.58
C LEU A 399 2.85 21.36 -23.47
N ASP A 400 3.67 20.83 -24.36
CA ASP A 400 4.48 21.65 -25.28
C ASP A 400 3.61 22.49 -26.24
N LYS A 401 2.48 21.94 -26.69
CA LYS A 401 1.50 22.69 -27.51
C LYS A 401 0.84 23.82 -26.74
N ALA A 402 0.48 23.60 -25.47
CA ALA A 402 -0.10 24.63 -24.61
C ALA A 402 0.89 25.79 -24.38
N ILE A 403 2.16 25.47 -24.12
CA ILE A 403 3.23 26.46 -23.95
C ILE A 403 3.45 27.28 -25.23
N ALA A 404 3.47 26.63 -26.40
CA ALA A 404 3.61 27.34 -27.68
C ALA A 404 2.45 28.31 -27.94
N THR A 405 1.23 27.89 -27.63
CA THR A 405 0.01 28.71 -27.81
C THR A 405 0.02 29.95 -26.91
N GLN A 406 0.44 29.82 -25.65
CA GLN A 406 0.60 30.97 -24.74
C GLN A 406 1.67 31.95 -25.22
N LYS A 407 2.75 31.45 -25.81
CA LYS A 407 3.85 32.29 -26.31
C LYS A 407 3.42 33.15 -27.51
N ASP A 408 2.60 32.60 -28.40
CA ASP A 408 2.04 33.34 -29.54
C ASP A 408 1.03 34.41 -29.10
N GLN A 409 0.22 34.11 -28.08
CA GLN A 409 -0.71 35.09 -27.49
C GLN A 409 0.03 36.27 -26.84
N LEU A 410 1.14 36.02 -26.15
CA LEU A 410 2.00 37.05 -25.58
C LEU A 410 2.61 37.96 -26.67
N GLY A 411 3.09 37.38 -27.78
CA GLY A 411 3.64 38.16 -28.90
C GLY A 411 2.62 39.10 -29.55
N GLN A 412 1.35 38.70 -29.66
CA GLN A 412 0.29 39.56 -30.21
C GLN A 412 -0.03 40.76 -29.31
N ILE A 413 0.10 40.60 -27.99
CA ILE A 413 -0.11 41.67 -27.01
C ILE A 413 1.03 42.70 -27.07
N GLU A 414 2.27 42.23 -27.23
CA GLU A 414 3.44 43.10 -27.39
C GLU A 414 3.35 43.95 -28.66
N ASP A 415 2.92 43.36 -29.78
CA ASP A 415 2.74 44.06 -31.07
C ASP A 415 1.64 45.14 -31.02
N LEU A 416 0.55 44.89 -30.28
CA LEU A 416 -0.52 45.87 -30.09
C LEU A 416 -0.08 47.03 -29.19
N THR A 417 0.73 46.72 -28.18
CA THR A 417 1.27 47.72 -27.24
C THR A 417 2.22 48.68 -27.96
N GLY A 418 3.09 48.17 -28.83
CA GLY A 418 4.01 48.99 -29.64
C GLY A 418 3.29 49.93 -30.62
N LYS A 419 2.14 49.53 -31.19
CA LYS A 419 1.35 50.40 -32.08
C LYS A 419 0.67 51.56 -31.36
N VAL A 420 0.25 51.35 -30.11
CA VAL A 420 -0.38 52.39 -29.28
C VAL A 420 0.65 53.44 -28.86
N GLU A 421 1.88 53.03 -28.54
CA GLU A 421 2.97 53.97 -28.22
C GLU A 421 3.36 54.83 -29.42
N LEU A 422 3.49 54.25 -30.61
CA LEU A 422 3.84 54.99 -31.83
C LEU A 422 2.81 56.07 -32.19
N LEU A 423 1.51 55.78 -32.06
CA LEU A 423 0.43 56.74 -32.30
C LEU A 423 0.39 57.85 -31.24
N GLY A 424 0.77 57.54 -30.00
CA GLY A 424 0.91 58.52 -28.93
C GLY A 424 2.07 59.49 -29.15
N GLU A 425 3.18 59.02 -29.72
CA GLU A 425 4.33 59.86 -30.08
C GLU A 425 4.06 60.76 -31.29
N GLU A 426 3.29 60.28 -32.27
CA GLU A 426 2.93 61.04 -33.47
C GLU A 426 2.00 62.23 -33.14
N LYS A 427 1.09 62.05 -32.17
CA LYS A 427 0.25 63.13 -31.62
C LYS A 427 1.06 64.19 -30.86
N ARG A 428 2.06 63.78 -30.08
CA ARG A 428 2.95 64.73 -29.40
C ARG A 428 3.79 65.54 -30.39
N ARG A 429 4.08 64.99 -31.57
CA ARG A 429 4.75 65.73 -32.66
C ARG A 429 3.81 66.70 -33.38
N SER A 430 2.53 66.36 -33.56
CA SER A 430 1.55 67.26 -34.22
C SER A 430 1.06 68.41 -33.32
N GLU A 431 1.05 68.24 -32.00
CA GLU A 431 0.67 69.30 -31.05
C GLU A 431 1.73 70.42 -30.91
N ILE A 432 2.96 70.21 -31.40
CA ILE A 432 4.04 71.20 -31.38
C ILE A 432 4.03 72.09 -32.65
N GLU A 433 3.35 71.67 -33.73
CA GLU A 433 3.29 72.39 -34.99
C GLU A 433 1.84 72.71 -35.40
N SER A 434 1.45 73.99 -35.24
CA SER A 434 0.33 74.67 -35.92
C SER A 434 -0.97 74.87 -35.14
N SER A 435 -1.00 75.94 -34.34
CA SER A 435 -2.23 76.67 -34.02
C SER A 435 -2.67 77.49 -35.23
N ARG A 436 -3.56 76.92 -36.07
CA ARG A 436 -4.55 77.56 -36.98
C ARG A 436 -4.77 76.75 -38.27
N VAL A 437 -5.44 75.62 -38.19
CA VAL A 437 -6.41 75.16 -39.20
C VAL A 437 -7.51 74.41 -38.44
N ASN A 438 -8.43 75.19 -37.87
CA ASN A 438 -9.65 74.73 -37.22
C ASN A 438 -10.74 74.61 -38.28
N GLU A 439 -11.26 73.39 -38.49
CA GLU A 439 -12.68 73.01 -38.42
C GLU A 439 -12.84 71.58 -38.99
N ASP A 440 -12.07 71.19 -40.02
CA ASP A 440 -12.22 69.89 -40.70
C ASP A 440 -11.65 68.71 -39.87
N TYR A 441 -10.47 68.88 -39.26
CA TYR A 441 -9.94 67.89 -38.31
C TYR A 441 -10.78 67.79 -37.05
N LYS A 442 -11.55 68.84 -36.71
CA LYS A 442 -12.44 68.81 -35.56
C LYS A 442 -13.65 67.91 -35.83
N VAL A 443 -14.20 67.91 -37.04
CA VAL A 443 -15.30 67.00 -37.42
C VAL A 443 -14.81 65.55 -37.53
N GLU A 444 -13.59 65.32 -38.02
CA GLU A 444 -13.02 63.97 -38.10
C GLU A 444 -12.61 63.44 -36.72
N ILE A 445 -12.08 64.29 -35.84
CA ILE A 445 -11.83 63.96 -34.44
C ILE A 445 -13.15 63.75 -33.69
N GLU A 446 -14.17 64.60 -33.84
CA GLU A 446 -15.49 64.38 -33.22
C GLU A 446 -16.13 63.08 -33.73
N GLY A 447 -15.92 62.71 -35.01
CA GLY A 447 -16.37 61.42 -35.56
C GLY A 447 -15.57 60.21 -35.05
N LEU A 448 -14.27 60.36 -34.81
CA LEU A 448 -13.43 59.33 -34.21
C LEU A 448 -13.65 59.22 -32.70
N GLU A 449 -13.92 60.33 -32.01
CA GLU A 449 -14.30 60.40 -30.61
C GLU A 449 -15.69 59.80 -30.39
N GLU A 450 -16.66 60.04 -31.29
CA GLU A 450 -17.97 59.38 -31.24
C GLU A 450 -17.84 57.88 -31.52
N LYS A 451 -16.99 57.46 -32.47
CA LYS A 451 -16.69 56.04 -32.68
C LYS A 451 -15.95 55.41 -31.50
N LEU A 452 -15.02 56.13 -30.88
CA LEU A 452 -14.37 55.71 -29.63
C LEU A 452 -15.40 55.59 -28.53
N ARG A 453 -16.32 56.56 -28.38
CA ARG A 453 -17.39 56.51 -27.39
C ARG A 453 -18.30 55.31 -27.60
N ILE A 454 -18.70 55.02 -28.84
CA ILE A 454 -19.50 53.84 -29.19
C ILE A 454 -18.73 52.55 -28.88
N LEU A 455 -17.44 52.47 -29.26
CA LEU A 455 -16.60 51.30 -28.95
C LEU A 455 -16.34 51.15 -27.45
N GLU A 456 -16.32 52.25 -26.70
CA GLU A 456 -16.13 52.27 -25.26
C GLU A 456 -17.44 51.91 -24.52
N GLU A 457 -18.59 52.29 -25.08
CA GLU A 457 -19.92 51.81 -24.69
C GLU A 457 -20.06 50.30 -24.97
N GLU A 458 -19.70 49.82 -26.17
CA GLU A 458 -19.68 48.38 -26.51
C GLU A 458 -18.69 47.58 -25.64
N LYS A 459 -17.51 48.14 -25.37
CA LYS A 459 -16.53 47.55 -24.45
C LYS A 459 -17.09 47.48 -23.03
N ASN A 460 -17.83 48.50 -22.59
CA ASN A 460 -18.47 48.51 -21.27
C ASN A 460 -19.66 47.54 -21.22
N GLU A 461 -20.45 47.40 -22.28
CA GLU A 461 -21.49 46.36 -22.39
C GLU A 461 -20.88 44.96 -22.34
N LEU A 462 -19.83 44.69 -23.13
CA LEU A 462 -19.10 43.42 -23.09
C LEU A 462 -18.47 43.18 -21.72
N ARG A 463 -17.96 44.23 -21.05
CA ARG A 463 -17.44 44.12 -19.68
C ARG A 463 -18.54 43.77 -18.69
N ILE A 464 -19.73 44.36 -18.83
CA ILE A 464 -20.90 44.06 -18.00
C ILE A 464 -21.39 42.62 -18.27
N GLU A 465 -21.43 42.17 -19.52
CA GLU A 465 -21.76 40.79 -19.87
C GLU A 465 -20.73 39.80 -19.35
N LEU A 466 -19.44 40.11 -19.46
CA LEU A 466 -18.35 39.29 -18.92
C LEU A 466 -18.41 39.23 -17.38
N GLU A 467 -18.70 40.36 -16.73
CA GLU A 467 -18.84 40.44 -15.28
C GLU A 467 -20.10 39.70 -14.80
N LYS A 468 -21.17 39.70 -15.59
CA LYS A 468 -22.37 38.90 -15.36
C LYS A 468 -22.09 37.40 -15.54
N ALA A 469 -21.43 37.00 -16.62
CA ALA A 469 -21.04 35.61 -16.88
C ALA A 469 -20.06 35.11 -15.80
N HIS A 470 -19.10 35.92 -15.39
CA HIS A 470 -18.17 35.58 -14.30
C HIS A 470 -18.91 35.43 -12.97
N LYS A 471 -19.94 36.24 -12.71
CA LYS A 471 -20.78 36.13 -11.51
C LYS A 471 -21.68 34.90 -11.55
N GLU A 472 -22.21 34.53 -12.71
CA GLU A 472 -22.94 33.27 -12.92
C GLU A 472 -22.01 32.07 -12.69
N TYR A 473 -20.81 32.09 -13.26
CA TYR A 473 -19.79 31.05 -13.05
C TYR A 473 -19.32 30.95 -11.59
N GLN A 474 -19.15 32.08 -10.90
CA GLN A 474 -18.85 32.07 -9.47
C GLN A 474 -20.00 31.51 -8.62
N ASN A 475 -21.25 31.75 -9.02
CA ASN A 475 -22.41 31.15 -8.34
C ASN A 475 -22.48 29.64 -8.59
N GLU A 476 -22.21 29.17 -9.82
CA GLU A 476 -22.14 27.74 -10.12
C GLU A 476 -21.00 27.05 -9.36
N ILE A 477 -19.80 27.64 -9.31
CA ILE A 477 -18.70 27.13 -8.48
C ILE A 477 -19.11 27.07 -7.01
N LYS A 478 -19.83 28.08 -6.52
CA LYS A 478 -20.30 28.12 -5.14
C LYS A 478 -21.34 27.02 -4.87
N GLU A 479 -22.29 26.79 -5.76
CA GLU A 479 -23.26 25.70 -5.66
C GLU A 479 -22.59 24.33 -5.74
N LEU A 480 -21.59 24.15 -6.61
CA LEU A 480 -20.80 22.93 -6.72
C LEU A 480 -20.01 22.67 -5.44
N ASN A 481 -19.38 23.70 -4.86
CA ASN A 481 -18.66 23.60 -3.60
C ASN A 481 -19.60 23.30 -2.42
N GLU A 482 -20.79 23.92 -2.38
CA GLU A 482 -21.80 23.61 -1.36
C GLU A 482 -22.29 22.16 -1.47
N LYS A 483 -22.46 21.65 -2.70
CA LYS A 483 -22.83 20.25 -2.96
C LYS A 483 -21.71 19.27 -2.61
N PHE A 484 -20.48 19.58 -3.00
CA PHE A 484 -19.28 18.80 -2.67
C PHE A 484 -19.05 18.74 -1.16
N ASN A 485 -19.15 19.87 -0.47
CA ASN A 485 -19.05 19.91 1.00
C ASN A 485 -20.18 19.11 1.65
N SER A 486 -21.42 19.19 1.13
CA SER A 486 -22.53 18.38 1.64
C SER A 486 -22.32 16.88 1.43
N GLU A 487 -21.71 16.45 0.33
CA GLU A 487 -21.40 15.04 0.08
C GLU A 487 -20.20 14.57 0.92
N MET A 488 -19.18 15.42 1.09
CA MET A 488 -18.06 15.17 1.99
C MET A 488 -18.53 15.04 3.45
N ASP A 489 -19.46 15.89 3.90
CA ASP A 489 -20.05 15.80 5.24
C ASP A 489 -20.85 14.50 5.43
N LYS A 490 -21.56 14.04 4.39
CA LYS A 490 -22.26 12.74 4.41
C LYS A 490 -21.28 11.57 4.44
N ALA A 491 -20.19 11.64 3.68
CA ALA A 491 -19.14 10.62 3.68
C ALA A 491 -18.41 10.56 5.02
N ASN A 492 -18.08 11.73 5.59
CA ASN A 492 -17.48 11.84 6.92
C ASN A 492 -18.41 11.32 8.01
N LEU A 493 -19.71 11.61 7.93
CA LEU A 493 -20.71 11.07 8.86
C LEU A 493 -20.86 9.55 8.72
N ALA A 494 -20.84 9.01 7.49
CA ALA A 494 -20.86 7.57 7.25
C ALA A 494 -19.61 6.88 7.81
N HIS A 495 -18.43 7.45 7.57
CA HIS A 495 -17.17 6.96 8.11
C HIS A 495 -17.12 7.04 9.64
N GLN A 496 -17.62 8.13 10.23
CA GLN A 496 -17.72 8.28 11.67
C GLN A 496 -18.65 7.24 12.30
N ASN A 497 -19.78 6.94 11.66
CA ASN A 497 -20.69 5.87 12.09
C ASN A 497 -20.03 4.48 11.99
N GLU A 498 -19.23 4.23 10.95
CA GLU A 498 -18.50 2.98 10.77
C GLU A 498 -17.38 2.82 11.81
N VAL A 499 -16.63 3.88 12.09
CA VAL A 499 -15.63 3.92 13.17
C VAL A 499 -16.30 3.69 14.53
N GLU A 500 -17.49 4.26 14.76
CA GLU A 500 -18.23 4.05 16.00
C GLU A 500 -18.75 2.60 16.12
N GLN A 501 -19.21 1.99 15.02
CA GLN A 501 -19.57 0.57 14.98
C GLN A 501 -18.38 -0.36 15.22
N LEU A 502 -17.22 -0.07 14.62
CA LEU A 502 -15.98 -0.81 14.84
C LEU A 502 -15.48 -0.64 16.27
N SER A 503 -15.60 0.57 16.84
CA SER A 503 -15.24 0.84 18.23
C SER A 503 -16.14 0.08 19.21
N GLN A 504 -17.45 0.04 18.98
CA GLN A 504 -18.38 -0.79 19.75
C GLN A 504 -18.04 -2.28 19.64
N ARG A 505 -17.69 -2.76 18.44
CA ARG A 505 -17.32 -4.16 18.23
C ARG A 505 -16.00 -4.53 18.91
N LEU A 506 -15.01 -3.65 18.87
CA LEU A 506 -13.76 -3.82 19.63
C LEU A 506 -14.03 -3.86 21.14
N SER A 507 -14.90 -2.99 21.66
CA SER A 507 -15.31 -3.02 23.07
C SER A 507 -15.96 -4.36 23.44
N THR A 508 -16.84 -4.91 22.60
CA THR A 508 -17.46 -6.22 22.86
C THR A 508 -16.45 -7.37 22.82
N LEU A 509 -15.51 -7.34 21.87
CA LEU A 509 -14.45 -8.36 21.79
C LEU A 509 -13.48 -8.28 22.98
N GLU A 510 -13.23 -7.07 23.50
CA GLU A 510 -12.41 -6.87 24.69
C GLU A 510 -13.11 -7.37 25.96
N GLU A 511 -14.43 -7.18 26.07
CA GLU A 511 -15.26 -7.79 27.12
C GLU A 511 -15.26 -9.32 27.04
N GLU A 512 -15.44 -9.91 25.85
CA GLU A 512 -15.38 -11.36 25.64
C GLU A 512 -14.00 -11.94 25.98
N LYS A 513 -12.93 -11.25 25.57
CA LYS A 513 -11.54 -11.61 25.91
C LYS A 513 -11.31 -11.57 27.42
N ASN A 514 -11.83 -10.55 28.11
CA ASN A 514 -11.73 -10.44 29.57
C ASN A 514 -12.54 -11.53 30.27
N GLU A 515 -13.72 -11.89 29.75
CA GLU A 515 -14.52 -12.99 30.29
C GLU A 515 -13.81 -14.34 30.12
N LEU A 516 -13.19 -14.58 28.96
CA LEU A 516 -12.35 -15.76 28.73
C LEU A 516 -11.14 -15.78 29.65
N ARG A 517 -10.49 -14.63 29.89
CA ARG A 517 -9.37 -14.52 30.83
C ARG A 517 -9.80 -14.88 32.26
N ILE A 518 -10.95 -14.39 32.72
CA ILE A 518 -11.51 -14.72 34.04
C ILE A 518 -11.84 -16.21 34.13
N LYS A 519 -12.41 -16.80 33.07
CA LYS A 519 -12.69 -18.25 33.01
C LYS A 519 -11.40 -19.08 33.07
N LEU A 520 -10.36 -18.66 32.35
CA LEU A 520 -9.05 -19.30 32.35
C LEU A 520 -8.39 -19.22 33.74
N GLU A 521 -8.43 -18.05 34.37
CA GLU A 521 -7.84 -17.83 35.70
C GLU A 521 -8.57 -18.62 36.79
N LYS A 522 -9.90 -18.73 36.67
CA LYS A 522 -10.70 -19.60 37.54
C LYS A 522 -10.35 -21.07 37.36
N ALA A 523 -10.25 -21.56 36.13
CA ALA A 523 -9.86 -22.93 35.83
C ALA A 523 -8.44 -23.23 36.35
N HIS A 524 -7.50 -22.31 36.15
CA HIS A 524 -6.14 -22.45 36.68
C HIS A 524 -6.11 -22.52 38.21
N LYS A 525 -6.94 -21.73 38.89
CA LYS A 525 -7.07 -21.77 40.36
C LYS A 525 -7.69 -23.07 40.85
N GLU A 526 -8.67 -23.60 40.12
CA GLU A 526 -9.25 -24.93 40.38
C GLU A 526 -8.18 -26.03 40.22
N TYR A 527 -7.41 -26.02 39.13
CA TYR A 527 -6.28 -26.94 38.94
C TYR A 527 -5.23 -26.84 40.04
N GLN A 528 -4.86 -25.63 40.46
CA GLN A 528 -3.90 -25.45 41.55
C GLN A 528 -4.42 -26.01 42.88
N ASN A 529 -5.72 -25.87 43.15
CA ASN A 529 -6.34 -26.49 44.33
C ASN A 529 -6.35 -28.01 44.22
N GLU A 530 -6.63 -28.56 43.03
CA GLU A 530 -6.66 -30.00 42.79
C GLU A 530 -5.27 -30.63 42.93
N ILE A 531 -4.23 -29.98 42.39
CA ILE A 531 -2.82 -30.33 42.61
C ILE A 531 -2.47 -30.28 44.09
N LYS A 532 -2.95 -29.26 44.80
CA LYS A 532 -2.72 -29.12 46.25
C LYS A 532 -3.40 -30.25 47.03
N GLU A 533 -4.64 -30.60 46.71
CA GLU A 533 -5.35 -31.73 47.32
C GLU A 533 -4.68 -33.08 47.00
N LEU A 534 -4.19 -33.27 45.77
CA LEU A 534 -3.43 -34.45 45.36
C LEU A 534 -2.11 -34.54 46.12
N ASN A 535 -1.39 -33.44 46.27
CA ASN A 535 -0.15 -33.39 47.06
C ASN A 535 -0.43 -33.61 48.55
N GLU A 536 -1.51 -33.07 49.10
CA GLU A 536 -1.92 -33.34 50.48
C GLU A 536 -2.31 -34.81 50.67
N LYS A 537 -3.01 -35.43 49.71
CA LYS A 537 -3.30 -36.87 49.72
C LYS A 537 -2.04 -37.71 49.62
N PHE A 538 -1.17 -37.41 48.66
CA PHE A 538 0.10 -38.10 48.45
C PHE A 538 0.98 -38.00 49.71
N ASN A 539 1.11 -36.81 50.28
CA ASN A 539 1.84 -36.63 51.54
C ASN A 539 1.16 -37.37 52.69
N SER A 540 -0.18 -37.41 52.76
CA SER A 540 -0.89 -38.21 53.78
C SER A 540 -0.69 -39.72 53.61
N GLU A 541 -0.58 -40.20 52.37
CA GLU A 541 -0.31 -41.62 52.08
C GLU A 541 1.16 -41.96 52.31
N MET A 542 2.06 -41.05 52.00
CA MET A 542 3.48 -41.19 52.30
C MET A 542 3.74 -41.11 53.81
N ASP A 543 3.03 -40.25 54.53
CA ASP A 543 3.04 -40.22 55.99
C ASP A 543 2.41 -41.47 56.58
N LYS A 544 1.32 -42.01 56.00
CA LYS A 544 0.76 -43.31 56.41
C LYS A 544 1.71 -44.47 56.12
N ALA A 545 2.43 -44.44 55.01
CA ALA A 545 3.42 -45.45 54.65
C ALA A 545 4.64 -45.36 55.59
N ASN A 546 5.10 -44.15 55.91
CA ASN A 546 6.17 -43.92 56.88
C ASN A 546 5.73 -44.30 58.30
N LEU A 547 4.48 -44.00 58.69
CA LEU A 547 3.92 -44.41 59.98
C LEU A 547 3.71 -45.92 60.04
N ALA A 548 3.37 -46.58 58.92
CA ALA A 548 3.27 -48.03 58.80
C ALA A 548 4.66 -48.69 58.86
N HIS A 549 5.69 -48.08 58.27
CA HIS A 549 7.07 -48.57 58.33
C HIS A 549 7.67 -48.40 59.74
N ILE A 550 7.36 -47.29 60.43
CA ILE A 550 7.73 -47.06 61.83
C ILE A 550 6.94 -48.01 62.76
N ASN A 551 5.64 -48.26 62.49
CA ASN A 551 4.86 -49.25 63.24
C ASN A 551 5.28 -50.68 62.95
N GLU A 552 5.72 -51.03 61.74
CA GLU A 552 6.23 -52.37 61.43
C GLU A 552 7.59 -52.61 62.10
N GLU A 553 8.44 -51.59 62.21
CA GLU A 553 9.70 -51.65 62.95
C GLU A 553 9.48 -51.70 64.49
N GLU A 554 8.47 -50.99 65.01
CA GLU A 554 8.08 -51.03 66.42
C GLU A 554 7.28 -52.31 66.78
N GLN A 555 6.48 -52.84 65.86
CA GLN A 555 5.82 -54.14 65.97
C GLN A 555 6.82 -55.30 65.83
N LEU A 556 7.87 -55.20 65.02
CA LEU A 556 8.96 -56.18 65.00
C LEU A 556 9.75 -56.18 66.33
N SER A 557 9.84 -55.03 67.00
CA SER A 557 10.44 -54.90 68.33
C SER A 557 9.54 -55.42 69.46
N GLN A 558 8.21 -55.27 69.35
CA GLN A 558 7.23 -55.81 70.31
C GLN A 558 6.88 -57.31 70.09
N ARG A 559 7.00 -57.82 68.87
CA ARG A 559 6.74 -59.22 68.51
C ARG A 559 7.88 -60.16 68.91
N LEU A 560 9.08 -59.61 69.17
CA LEU A 560 10.18 -60.30 69.87
C LEU A 560 9.93 -60.47 71.38
N SER A 561 8.99 -59.72 71.97
CA SER A 561 8.65 -59.78 73.40
C SER A 561 7.37 -60.57 73.70
N THR A 562 6.56 -60.92 72.69
CA THR A 562 5.25 -61.58 72.89
C THR A 562 5.16 -62.97 72.26
N LEU A 563 6.21 -63.41 71.54
CA LEU A 563 6.39 -64.79 71.07
C LEU A 563 6.81 -65.78 72.18
N GLU A 564 6.62 -65.45 73.45
CA GLU A 564 6.76 -66.36 74.60
C GLU A 564 5.41 -66.74 75.26
N GLU A 565 4.26 -66.16 74.88
CA GLU A 565 2.97 -66.47 75.54
C GLU A 565 1.88 -67.12 74.65
N GLU A 566 2.00 -67.14 73.31
CA GLU A 566 0.99 -67.72 72.41
C GLU A 566 1.31 -69.13 71.88
N LYS A 567 1.87 -70.00 72.73
CA LYS A 567 2.10 -71.43 72.40
C LYS A 567 1.11 -72.40 73.06
N ALA A 568 -0.09 -71.93 73.45
CA ALA A 568 -1.04 -72.70 74.24
C ALA A 568 -2.49 -72.80 73.70
N SER A 569 -2.81 -72.45 72.44
CA SER A 569 -4.21 -72.49 71.98
C SER A 569 -4.43 -72.88 70.52
N LEU A 570 -3.64 -73.81 69.96
CA LEU A 570 -3.79 -74.22 68.56
C LEU A 570 -4.09 -75.72 68.42
N ASN A 571 -5.28 -76.11 68.88
CA ASN A 571 -5.84 -77.43 68.52
C ASN A 571 -7.39 -77.44 68.39
N ILE A 572 -7.98 -76.29 68.05
CA ILE A 572 -9.41 -76.17 67.67
C ILE A 572 -9.57 -75.47 66.28
N GLU A 573 -8.53 -74.78 65.78
CA GLU A 573 -8.55 -73.93 64.58
C GLU A 573 -8.40 -74.66 63.22
N GLN A 574 -8.40 -76.01 63.20
CA GLN A 574 -8.32 -76.78 61.95
C GLN A 574 -9.69 -77.11 61.34
N VAL A 575 -10.80 -76.89 62.07
CA VAL A 575 -12.16 -77.12 61.55
C VAL A 575 -12.84 -75.81 61.09
N GLU A 576 -12.45 -74.66 61.64
CA GLU A 576 -12.96 -73.34 61.21
C GLU A 576 -12.25 -72.79 59.95
N ASN A 577 -10.95 -73.07 59.76
CA ASN A 577 -10.22 -72.63 58.58
C ASN A 577 -10.70 -73.29 57.27
N ASN A 578 -11.24 -74.51 57.33
CA ASN A 578 -11.84 -75.14 56.14
C ASN A 578 -13.21 -74.56 55.77
N LYS A 579 -13.98 -74.01 56.73
CA LYS A 579 -15.21 -73.26 56.42
C LYS A 579 -14.93 -71.85 55.93
N LYS A 580 -13.86 -71.24 56.42
CA LYS A 580 -13.41 -69.91 55.98
C LYS A 580 -12.88 -69.93 54.54
N HIS A 581 -12.08 -70.93 54.18
CA HIS A 581 -11.63 -71.09 52.79
C HIS A 581 -12.76 -71.42 51.82
N GLN A 582 -13.80 -72.14 52.27
CA GLN A 582 -14.97 -72.42 51.43
C GLN A 582 -15.83 -71.16 51.18
N ALA A 583 -15.94 -70.27 52.18
CA ALA A 583 -16.59 -68.97 52.04
C ALA A 583 -15.77 -67.97 51.19
N GLU A 584 -14.44 -67.97 51.33
CA GLU A 584 -13.54 -67.15 50.50
C GLU A 584 -13.56 -67.60 49.03
N THR A 585 -13.69 -68.91 48.75
CA THR A 585 -13.87 -69.40 47.38
C THR A 585 -15.23 -69.03 46.78
N GLU A 586 -16.32 -69.08 47.56
CA GLU A 586 -17.64 -68.60 47.11
C GLU A 586 -17.65 -67.08 46.88
N GLU A 587 -16.94 -66.30 47.69
CA GLU A 587 -16.82 -64.85 47.50
C GLU A 587 -16.02 -64.50 46.25
N LEU A 588 -14.93 -65.24 45.98
CA LEU A 588 -14.13 -65.07 44.76
C LEU A 588 -14.90 -65.49 43.50
N GLU A 589 -15.67 -66.58 43.54
CA GLU A 589 -16.55 -66.98 42.43
C GLU A 589 -17.63 -65.93 42.16
N ASN A 590 -18.29 -65.41 43.19
CA ASN A 590 -19.28 -64.34 43.03
C ASN A 590 -18.66 -63.06 42.48
N ARG A 591 -17.41 -62.75 42.86
CA ARG A 591 -16.68 -61.59 42.34
C ARG A 591 -16.24 -61.77 40.89
N LEU A 592 -15.88 -62.98 40.48
CA LEU A 592 -15.62 -63.31 39.07
C LEU A 592 -16.87 -63.17 38.21
N VAL A 593 -18.03 -63.62 38.71
CA VAL A 593 -19.31 -63.45 38.00
C VAL A 593 -19.65 -61.96 37.83
N LEU A 594 -19.48 -61.14 38.87
CA LEU A 594 -19.71 -59.69 38.79
C LEU A 594 -18.73 -59.01 37.81
N LEU A 595 -17.45 -59.41 37.81
CA LEU A 595 -16.46 -58.87 36.88
C LEU A 595 -16.75 -59.28 35.42
N GLU A 596 -17.26 -60.48 35.19
CA GLU A 596 -17.66 -60.94 33.85
C GLU A 596 -18.92 -60.19 33.37
N GLU A 597 -19.88 -59.93 34.27
CA GLU A 597 -21.04 -59.06 33.98
C GLU A 597 -20.62 -57.62 33.67
N GLU A 598 -19.67 -57.05 34.42
CA GLU A 598 -19.15 -55.71 34.20
C GLU A 598 -18.35 -55.61 32.89
N LYS A 599 -17.54 -56.62 32.56
CA LYS A 599 -16.85 -56.75 31.27
C LYS A 599 -17.84 -56.83 30.11
N ASN A 600 -18.89 -57.64 30.22
CA ASN A 600 -19.91 -57.76 29.18
C ASN A 600 -20.69 -56.44 29.01
N LYS A 601 -20.96 -55.73 30.11
CA LYS A 601 -21.57 -54.40 30.07
C LYS A 601 -20.66 -53.38 29.38
N LEU A 602 -19.38 -53.33 29.74
CA LEU A 602 -18.39 -52.47 29.08
C LEU A 602 -18.23 -52.81 27.60
N HIS A 603 -18.26 -54.09 27.23
CA HIS A 603 -18.19 -54.51 25.83
C HIS A 603 -19.43 -54.05 25.04
N SER A 604 -20.62 -54.19 25.61
CA SER A 604 -21.87 -53.69 25.02
C SER A 604 -21.88 -52.16 24.89
N GLU A 605 -21.37 -51.44 25.89
CA GLU A 605 -21.24 -49.97 25.84
C GLU A 605 -20.24 -49.56 24.76
N LEU A 606 -19.09 -50.24 24.66
CA LEU A 606 -18.08 -50.00 23.64
C LEU A 606 -18.62 -50.23 22.22
N GLU A 607 -19.33 -51.33 22.01
CA GLU A 607 -19.96 -51.68 20.73
C GLU A 607 -21.02 -50.64 20.32
N ALA A 608 -21.82 -50.17 21.29
CA ALA A 608 -22.78 -49.09 21.05
C ALA A 608 -22.09 -47.76 20.67
N THR A 609 -20.95 -47.41 21.29
CA THR A 609 -20.16 -46.25 20.87
C THR A 609 -19.53 -46.42 19.50
N CYS A 610 -19.04 -47.61 19.15
CA CYS A 610 -18.50 -47.88 17.81
C CYS A 610 -19.58 -47.72 16.73
N GLN A 611 -20.79 -48.23 16.98
CA GLN A 611 -21.93 -48.03 16.07
C GLN A 611 -22.33 -46.55 15.96
N ALA A 612 -22.30 -45.81 17.06
CA ALA A 612 -22.55 -44.36 17.04
C ALA A 612 -21.50 -43.60 16.21
N HIS A 613 -20.21 -43.88 16.39
CA HIS A 613 -19.14 -43.27 15.61
C HIS A 613 -19.18 -43.68 14.13
N GLN A 614 -19.58 -44.91 13.83
CA GLN A 614 -19.81 -45.35 12.45
C GLN A 614 -20.92 -44.51 11.78
N SER A 615 -22.05 -44.31 12.49
CA SER A 615 -23.15 -43.48 11.97
C SER A 615 -22.79 -41.99 11.84
N GLU A 616 -21.94 -41.48 12.73
CA GLU A 616 -21.42 -40.11 12.68
C GLU A 616 -20.45 -39.92 11.50
N LYS A 617 -19.59 -40.91 11.25
CA LYS A 617 -18.70 -40.94 10.08
C LYS A 617 -19.51 -40.95 8.77
N GLU A 618 -20.54 -41.79 8.67
CA GLU A 618 -21.40 -41.84 7.48
C GLU A 618 -22.15 -40.51 7.25
N ALA A 619 -22.60 -39.84 8.32
CA ALA A 619 -23.21 -38.52 8.22
C ALA A 619 -22.22 -37.45 7.76
N LEU A 620 -20.97 -37.48 8.24
CA LEU A 620 -19.91 -36.57 7.81
C LEU A 620 -19.51 -36.80 6.35
N GLU A 621 -19.42 -38.05 5.90
CA GLU A 621 -19.15 -38.39 4.49
C GLU A 621 -20.26 -37.86 3.56
N GLN A 622 -21.52 -37.92 3.98
CA GLN A 622 -22.63 -37.30 3.24
C GLN A 622 -22.53 -35.77 3.19
N ILE A 623 -22.14 -35.12 4.28
CA ILE A 623 -21.94 -33.66 4.32
C ILE A 623 -20.79 -33.25 3.39
N VAL A 624 -19.66 -33.97 3.41
CA VAL A 624 -18.53 -33.70 2.50
C VAL A 624 -18.96 -33.83 1.04
N SER A 625 -19.69 -34.88 0.70
CA SER A 625 -20.23 -35.05 -0.67
C SER A 625 -21.15 -33.89 -1.10
N LEU A 626 -21.98 -33.36 -0.20
CA LEU A 626 -22.84 -32.21 -0.50
C LEU A 626 -22.03 -30.92 -0.68
N LEU A 627 -21.01 -30.70 0.15
CA LEU A 627 -20.12 -29.54 0.05
C LEU A 627 -19.28 -29.57 -1.23
N GLU A 628 -18.84 -30.75 -1.68
CA GLU A 628 -18.15 -30.91 -2.97
C GLU A 628 -19.06 -30.60 -4.15
N GLU A 629 -20.34 -30.99 -4.09
CA GLU A 629 -21.34 -30.65 -5.12
C GLU A 629 -21.66 -29.15 -5.15
N GLU A 630 -21.76 -28.50 -3.99
CA GLU A 630 -21.98 -27.06 -3.86
C GLU A 630 -20.76 -26.26 -4.35
N LYS A 631 -19.55 -26.71 -4.01
CA LYS A 631 -18.30 -26.13 -4.53
C LYS A 631 -18.24 -26.20 -6.05
N ALA A 632 -18.55 -27.36 -6.65
CA ALA A 632 -18.56 -27.51 -8.10
C ALA A 632 -19.59 -26.57 -8.78
N LYS A 633 -20.76 -26.35 -8.15
CA LYS A 633 -21.75 -25.38 -8.64
C LYS A 633 -21.21 -23.95 -8.60
N LEU A 634 -20.61 -23.54 -7.49
CA LEU A 634 -20.00 -22.21 -7.34
C LEU A 634 -18.86 -21.99 -8.33
N GLU A 635 -17.99 -22.99 -8.54
CA GLU A 635 -16.93 -22.92 -9.55
C GLU A 635 -17.51 -22.69 -10.96
N THR A 636 -18.59 -23.39 -11.33
CA THR A 636 -19.26 -23.16 -12.62
C THR A 636 -19.94 -21.78 -12.73
N GLU A 637 -20.46 -21.24 -11.62
CA GLU A 637 -21.07 -19.91 -11.58
C GLU A 637 -20.02 -18.80 -11.71
N ILE A 638 -18.87 -18.96 -11.05
CA ILE A 638 -17.71 -18.06 -11.17
C ILE A 638 -17.16 -18.08 -12.59
N GLU A 639 -17.00 -19.26 -13.20
CA GLU A 639 -16.53 -19.40 -14.59
C GLU A 639 -17.48 -18.68 -15.57
N ALA A 640 -18.79 -18.85 -15.39
CA ALA A 640 -19.80 -18.19 -16.21
C ALA A 640 -19.79 -16.66 -16.01
N ALA A 641 -19.64 -16.18 -14.77
CA ALA A 641 -19.53 -14.77 -14.47
C ALA A 641 -18.27 -14.15 -15.09
N ASN A 642 -17.12 -14.83 -14.98
CA ASN A 642 -15.85 -14.38 -15.56
C ASN A 642 -15.94 -14.29 -17.09
N GLN A 643 -16.54 -15.29 -17.76
CA GLN A 643 -16.77 -15.23 -19.21
C GLN A 643 -17.70 -14.07 -19.60
N SER A 644 -18.73 -13.79 -18.81
CA SER A 644 -19.60 -12.64 -19.04
C SER A 644 -18.90 -11.30 -18.83
N TYR A 645 -17.98 -11.20 -17.88
CA TYR A 645 -17.17 -10.00 -17.67
C TYR A 645 -16.19 -9.78 -18.82
N LEU A 646 -15.50 -10.86 -19.26
CA LEU A 646 -14.55 -10.81 -20.38
C LEU A 646 -15.20 -10.30 -21.68
N ALA A 647 -16.38 -10.84 -22.01
CA ALA A 647 -17.13 -10.40 -23.18
C ALA A 647 -17.54 -8.93 -23.11
N LYS A 648 -17.83 -8.42 -21.90
CA LYS A 648 -18.24 -7.02 -21.71
C LYS A 648 -17.06 -6.06 -21.72
N THR A 649 -15.88 -6.49 -21.27
CA THR A 649 -14.64 -5.73 -21.44
C THR A 649 -14.23 -5.64 -22.90
N GLU A 650 -14.33 -6.74 -23.67
CA GLU A 650 -14.07 -6.73 -25.12
C GLU A 650 -15.01 -5.76 -25.86
N GLU A 651 -16.31 -5.74 -25.51
CA GLU A 651 -17.29 -4.80 -26.09
C GLU A 651 -16.94 -3.32 -25.79
N LEU A 652 -16.46 -3.03 -24.57
CA LEU A 652 -16.05 -1.67 -24.18
C LEU A 652 -14.76 -1.24 -24.89
N GLU A 653 -13.80 -2.15 -25.06
CA GLU A 653 -12.56 -1.90 -25.79
C GLU A 653 -12.84 -1.59 -27.27
N GLU A 654 -13.69 -2.39 -27.93
CA GLU A 654 -14.10 -2.12 -29.33
C GLU A 654 -14.78 -0.74 -29.46
N ARG A 655 -15.62 -0.37 -28.49
CA ARG A 655 -16.30 0.93 -28.47
C ARG A 655 -15.31 2.10 -28.26
N LEU A 656 -14.30 1.94 -27.41
CA LEU A 656 -13.24 2.93 -27.21
C LEU A 656 -12.39 3.13 -28.46
N ILE A 657 -12.05 2.04 -29.17
CA ILE A 657 -11.32 2.09 -30.44
C ILE A 657 -12.14 2.87 -31.49
N SER A 658 -13.43 2.55 -31.63
CA SER A 658 -14.33 3.27 -32.54
C SER A 658 -14.41 4.77 -32.23
N LEU A 659 -14.53 5.15 -30.97
CA LEU A 659 -14.56 6.56 -30.55
C LEU A 659 -13.23 7.27 -30.81
N GLY A 660 -12.10 6.57 -30.63
CA GLY A 660 -10.76 7.08 -30.97
C GLY A 660 -10.60 7.39 -32.46
N GLU A 661 -11.09 6.50 -33.34
CA GLU A 661 -11.10 6.71 -34.78
C GLU A 661 -12.00 7.88 -35.22
N GLU A 662 -13.14 8.05 -34.56
CA GLU A 662 -14.05 9.16 -34.86
C GLU A 662 -13.45 10.50 -34.42
N LYS A 663 -12.82 10.55 -33.24
CA LYS A 663 -12.10 11.74 -32.75
C LYS A 663 -10.96 12.16 -33.69
N THR A 664 -10.17 11.22 -34.20
CA THR A 664 -9.07 11.53 -35.13
C THR A 664 -9.59 12.03 -36.49
N LYS A 665 -10.70 11.48 -36.99
CA LYS A 665 -11.38 11.99 -38.20
C LYS A 665 -11.94 13.40 -38.00
N LEU A 666 -12.49 13.72 -36.83
CA LEU A 666 -12.99 15.05 -36.51
C LEU A 666 -11.86 16.07 -36.35
N GLY A 667 -10.79 15.71 -35.64
CA GLY A 667 -9.60 16.57 -35.47
C GLY A 667 -8.97 16.95 -36.80
N SER A 668 -8.73 15.96 -37.69
CA SER A 668 -8.16 16.23 -39.02
C SER A 668 -9.04 17.11 -39.92
N LYS A 669 -10.37 17.01 -39.80
CA LYS A 669 -11.29 17.92 -40.51
C LYS A 669 -11.24 19.34 -39.96
N LEU A 670 -11.15 19.50 -38.64
CA LEU A 670 -11.06 20.79 -37.99
C LEU A 670 -9.74 21.51 -38.35
N ASP A 671 -8.62 20.79 -38.32
CA ASP A 671 -7.30 21.32 -38.68
C ASP A 671 -7.25 21.77 -40.15
N ALA A 672 -7.84 20.97 -41.06
CA ALA A 672 -7.92 21.31 -42.48
C ALA A 672 -8.77 22.57 -42.73
N ALA A 673 -9.92 22.70 -42.05
CA ALA A 673 -10.78 23.88 -42.14
C ALA A 673 -10.08 25.14 -41.61
N TYR A 674 -9.37 25.01 -40.48
CA TYR A 674 -8.64 26.13 -39.86
C TYR A 674 -7.53 26.66 -40.75
N HIS A 675 -6.69 25.79 -41.32
CA HIS A 675 -5.60 26.20 -42.20
C HIS A 675 -6.07 26.79 -43.53
N SER A 676 -7.17 26.28 -44.11
CA SER A 676 -7.77 26.86 -45.31
C SER A 676 -8.26 28.29 -45.05
N HIS A 677 -8.92 28.51 -43.91
CA HIS A 677 -9.45 29.81 -43.52
C HIS A 677 -8.33 30.85 -43.24
N GLN A 678 -7.24 30.41 -42.60
CA GLN A 678 -6.09 31.26 -42.34
C GLN A 678 -5.42 31.75 -43.63
N ALA A 679 -5.27 30.88 -44.63
CA ALA A 679 -4.65 31.23 -45.91
C ALA A 679 -5.48 32.25 -46.71
N GLU A 680 -6.81 32.13 -46.72
CA GLU A 680 -7.69 33.09 -47.40
C GLU A 680 -7.68 34.46 -46.71
N SER A 681 -7.72 34.49 -45.38
CA SER A 681 -7.66 35.73 -44.60
C SER A 681 -6.36 36.52 -44.85
N GLU A 682 -5.20 35.84 -44.88
CA GLU A 682 -3.92 36.49 -45.17
C GLU A 682 -3.84 37.07 -46.60
N SER A 683 -4.45 36.38 -47.58
CA SER A 683 -4.52 36.84 -48.96
C SER A 683 -5.31 38.15 -49.09
N PHE A 684 -6.47 38.24 -48.43
CA PHE A 684 -7.28 39.46 -48.41
C PHE A 684 -6.60 40.63 -47.68
N LYS A 685 -5.92 40.36 -46.56
CA LYS A 685 -5.19 41.37 -45.80
C LYS A 685 -4.09 42.03 -46.64
N LYS A 686 -3.35 41.24 -47.43
CA LYS A 686 -2.31 41.75 -48.35
C LYS A 686 -2.88 42.65 -49.45
N LYS A 687 -4.04 42.28 -50.02
CA LYS A 687 -4.72 43.12 -51.03
C LYS A 687 -5.20 44.46 -50.46
N LEU A 688 -5.80 44.45 -49.27
CA LEU A 688 -6.26 45.67 -48.59
C LEU A 688 -5.12 46.65 -48.33
N ILE A 689 -3.97 46.17 -47.85
CA ILE A 689 -2.78 47.02 -47.61
C ILE A 689 -2.32 47.67 -48.92
N SER A 690 -2.23 46.90 -50.01
CA SER A 690 -1.78 47.44 -51.30
C SER A 690 -2.71 48.52 -51.88
N LEU A 691 -4.01 48.43 -51.64
CA LEU A 691 -4.97 49.42 -52.13
C LEU A 691 -4.97 50.70 -51.30
N GLU A 692 -4.80 50.59 -49.98
CA GLU A 692 -4.67 51.78 -49.12
C GLU A 692 -3.39 52.57 -49.45
N GLU A 693 -2.29 51.87 -49.76
CA GLU A 693 -1.06 52.52 -50.23
C GLU A 693 -1.24 53.27 -51.57
N ILE A 694 -2.02 52.72 -52.50
CA ILE A 694 -2.32 53.37 -53.78
C ILE A 694 -3.19 54.60 -53.57
N LYS A 695 -4.24 54.48 -52.75
CA LYS A 695 -5.14 55.59 -52.40
C LYS A 695 -4.37 56.75 -51.76
N ASN A 696 -3.53 56.48 -50.76
CA ASN A 696 -2.73 57.50 -50.08
C ASN A 696 -1.77 58.24 -51.04
N LYS A 697 -1.21 57.55 -52.04
CA LYS A 697 -0.37 58.17 -53.07
C LYS A 697 -1.18 59.10 -53.98
N LEU A 698 -2.37 58.66 -54.41
CA LEU A 698 -3.27 59.48 -55.23
C LEU A 698 -3.79 60.71 -54.49
N ASP A 699 -4.16 60.58 -53.21
CA ASP A 699 -4.60 61.70 -52.38
C ASP A 699 -3.47 62.74 -52.19
N ALA A 700 -2.23 62.28 -52.02
CA ALA A 700 -1.06 63.17 -51.97
C ALA A 700 -0.81 63.92 -53.30
N GLU A 701 -0.94 63.24 -54.44
CA GLU A 701 -0.81 63.85 -55.77
C GLU A 701 -1.94 64.85 -56.05
N LEU A 702 -3.18 64.52 -55.69
CA LEU A 702 -4.35 65.40 -55.84
C LEU A 702 -4.23 66.67 -54.99
N ASN A 703 -3.76 66.54 -53.74
CA ASN A 703 -3.54 67.68 -52.86
C ASN A 703 -2.42 68.60 -53.38
N LYS A 704 -1.37 68.01 -53.97
CA LYS A 704 -0.29 68.76 -54.61
C LYS A 704 -0.78 69.54 -55.83
N ALA A 705 -1.53 68.90 -56.74
CA ALA A 705 -2.11 69.56 -57.91
C ALA A 705 -3.11 70.66 -57.52
N SER A 706 -3.98 70.40 -56.53
CA SER A 706 -4.96 71.37 -56.04
C SER A 706 -4.31 72.61 -55.40
N SER A 707 -3.19 72.43 -54.68
CA SER A 707 -2.45 73.56 -54.11
C SER A 707 -1.70 74.39 -55.18
N THR A 708 -1.24 73.75 -56.26
CA THR A 708 -0.64 74.47 -57.40
C THR A 708 -1.70 75.28 -58.15
N GLN A 709 -2.88 74.70 -58.39
CA GLN A 709 -4.00 75.39 -59.02
C GLN A 709 -4.46 76.61 -58.21
N LYS A 710 -4.62 76.48 -56.87
CA LYS A 710 -5.00 77.60 -56.01
C LYS A 710 -3.99 78.75 -56.06
N SER A 711 -2.69 78.43 -56.10
CA SER A 711 -1.62 79.42 -56.24
C SER A 711 -1.71 80.15 -57.59
N SER A 712 -1.88 79.41 -58.69
CA SER A 712 -2.04 79.99 -60.02
C SER A 712 -3.32 80.83 -60.16
N GLN A 713 -4.43 80.40 -59.55
CA GLN A 713 -5.68 81.18 -59.52
C GLN A 713 -5.54 82.50 -58.74
N ALA A 714 -4.84 82.49 -57.60
CA ALA A 714 -4.55 83.71 -56.85
C ALA A 714 -3.66 84.68 -57.64
N GLU A 715 -2.69 84.16 -58.40
CA GLU A 715 -1.81 84.93 -59.28
C GLU A 715 -2.60 85.54 -60.46
N ILE A 716 -3.50 84.78 -61.08
CA ILE A 716 -4.43 85.25 -62.11
C ILE A 716 -5.35 86.36 -61.57
N GLU A 717 -5.88 86.22 -60.36
CA GLU A 717 -6.77 87.21 -59.76
C GLU A 717 -6.04 88.52 -59.41
N SER A 718 -4.79 88.42 -58.96
CA SER A 718 -3.90 89.57 -58.73
C SER A 718 -3.59 90.32 -60.03
N LEU A 719 -3.25 89.59 -61.10
CA LEU A 719 -2.98 90.18 -62.42
C LEU A 719 -4.23 90.83 -63.03
N LYS A 720 -5.42 90.20 -62.88
CA LYS A 720 -6.70 90.80 -63.30
C LYS A 720 -6.99 92.12 -62.59
N LYS A 721 -6.72 92.21 -61.28
CA LYS A 721 -6.87 93.46 -60.52
C LYS A 721 -5.91 94.55 -60.99
N LYS A 722 -4.65 94.21 -61.31
CA LYS A 722 -3.69 95.16 -61.90
C LYS A 722 -4.12 95.63 -63.30
N LEU A 723 -4.64 94.74 -64.14
CA LEU A 723 -5.17 95.10 -65.45
C LEU A 723 -6.35 96.07 -65.35
N LEU A 724 -7.27 95.84 -64.40
CA LEU A 724 -8.38 96.75 -64.13
C LEU A 724 -7.92 98.14 -63.70
N SER A 725 -6.93 98.25 -62.81
CA SER A 725 -6.41 99.56 -62.41
C SER A 725 -5.70 100.30 -63.55
N LEU A 726 -4.94 99.57 -64.38
CA LEU A 726 -4.29 100.15 -65.56
C LEU A 726 -5.31 100.60 -66.62
N GLU A 727 -6.42 99.87 -66.78
CA GLU A 727 -7.51 100.26 -67.68
C GLU A 727 -8.23 101.52 -67.17
N GLU A 728 -8.43 101.65 -65.85
CA GLU A 728 -8.98 102.87 -65.23
C GLU A 728 -8.05 104.08 -65.41
N ASP A 729 -6.74 103.89 -65.26
CA ASP A 729 -5.75 104.94 -65.47
C ASP A 729 -5.64 105.35 -66.95
N LYS A 730 -5.73 104.39 -67.88
CA LYS A 730 -5.84 104.66 -69.33
C LYS A 730 -7.08 105.51 -69.64
N ASN A 731 -8.24 105.12 -69.10
CA ASN A 731 -9.49 105.85 -69.30
C ASN A 731 -9.46 107.27 -68.71
N LYS A 732 -8.75 107.49 -67.59
CA LYS A 732 -8.50 108.84 -67.05
C LYS A 732 -7.60 109.68 -67.97
N LEU A 733 -6.54 109.09 -68.52
CA LEU A 733 -5.64 109.77 -69.46
C LEU A 733 -6.37 110.13 -70.76
N ASP A 734 -7.22 109.24 -71.28
CA ASP A 734 -8.04 109.51 -72.48
C ASP A 734 -9.02 110.66 -72.23
N LEU A 735 -9.59 110.76 -71.02
CA LEU A 735 -10.44 111.88 -70.61
C LEU A 735 -9.67 113.21 -70.46
N GLU A 736 -8.41 113.16 -70.04
CA GLU A 736 -7.51 114.33 -70.01
C GLU A 736 -7.03 114.73 -71.42
N LEU A 737 -6.84 113.75 -72.31
CA LEU A 737 -6.49 113.95 -73.71
C LEU A 737 -7.65 114.60 -74.50
N ASP A 738 -8.89 114.19 -74.25
CA ASP A 738 -10.08 114.81 -74.87
C ASP A 738 -10.32 116.25 -74.40
N LYS A 739 -10.03 116.55 -73.12
CA LYS A 739 -10.03 117.93 -72.59
C LYS A 739 -8.94 118.78 -73.22
N ALA A 740 -7.76 118.23 -73.45
CA ALA A 740 -6.65 118.91 -74.13
C ALA A 740 -6.92 119.15 -75.63
N THR A 741 -7.78 118.36 -76.27
CA THR A 741 -8.09 118.45 -77.71
C THR A 741 -9.04 119.61 -78.06
N SER A 742 -9.58 120.31 -77.06
CA SER A 742 -10.53 121.42 -77.25
C SER A 742 -9.89 122.82 -77.34
N VAL A 743 -8.57 122.97 -77.17
CA VAL A 743 -7.87 124.27 -77.20
C VAL A 743 -6.66 124.23 -78.15
N HIS A 744 -6.76 124.99 -79.24
CA HIS A 744 -5.81 125.04 -80.34
C HIS A 744 -4.54 125.88 -80.00
N LYS A 745 -3.37 125.30 -80.29
CA LYS A 745 -2.11 125.94 -80.74
C LYS A 745 -1.13 126.57 -79.72
N TYR A 746 -1.09 126.16 -78.44
CA TYR A 746 0.02 126.57 -77.54
C TYR A 746 0.69 125.47 -76.68
N HIS A 747 0.23 124.22 -76.70
CA HIS A 747 0.84 123.13 -75.90
C HIS A 747 1.23 121.92 -76.74
N GLN A 748 2.32 122.03 -77.50
CA GLN A 748 2.85 120.94 -78.33
C GLN A 748 3.88 120.04 -77.59
N THR A 749 4.35 120.44 -76.41
CA THR A 749 5.28 119.69 -75.55
C THR A 749 4.56 118.79 -74.53
N GLU A 750 3.46 119.23 -73.95
CA GLU A 750 2.71 118.47 -72.93
C GLU A 750 1.96 117.26 -73.52
N ILE A 751 1.53 117.36 -74.78
CA ILE A 751 1.00 116.24 -75.57
C ILE A 751 2.09 115.17 -75.81
N GLY A 752 3.36 115.58 -75.94
CA GLY A 752 4.48 114.66 -76.09
C GLY A 752 4.71 113.80 -74.85
N ASP A 753 4.67 114.42 -73.66
CA ASP A 753 4.87 113.75 -72.38
C ASP A 753 3.70 112.80 -72.04
N LEU A 754 2.45 113.21 -72.31
CA LEU A 754 1.29 112.33 -72.12
C LEU A 754 1.32 111.14 -73.09
N LYS A 755 1.75 111.35 -74.34
CA LYS A 755 1.89 110.26 -75.32
C LYS A 755 3.02 109.30 -74.95
N GLY A 756 4.10 109.79 -74.33
CA GLY A 756 5.17 108.98 -73.75
C GLY A 756 4.69 108.12 -72.58
N LYS A 757 3.89 108.69 -71.66
CA LYS A 757 3.26 107.94 -70.56
C LYS A 757 2.28 106.89 -71.06
N LEU A 758 1.52 107.21 -72.11
CA LEU A 758 0.57 106.29 -72.72
C LEU A 758 1.28 105.10 -73.38
N MET A 759 2.40 105.31 -74.07
CA MET A 759 3.21 104.20 -74.61
C MET A 759 3.84 103.34 -73.50
N ALA A 760 4.32 103.93 -72.41
CA ALA A 760 4.87 103.17 -71.29
C ALA A 760 3.80 102.30 -70.59
N LEU A 761 2.58 102.83 -70.42
CA LEU A 761 1.44 102.08 -69.89
C LEU A 761 1.00 100.96 -70.84
N GLU A 762 1.05 101.19 -72.16
CA GLU A 762 0.73 100.16 -73.14
C GLU A 762 1.77 99.02 -73.16
N GLU A 763 3.05 99.34 -72.96
CA GLU A 763 4.11 98.33 -72.85
C GLU A 763 3.98 97.51 -71.55
N GLU A 764 3.62 98.15 -70.43
CA GLU A 764 3.33 97.46 -69.16
C GLU A 764 2.07 96.60 -69.22
N LYS A 765 1.04 97.05 -69.95
CA LYS A 765 -0.17 96.27 -70.24
C LYS A 765 0.16 95.01 -71.04
N ILE A 766 0.91 95.14 -72.13
CA ILE A 766 1.32 94.00 -72.97
C ILE A 766 2.12 92.97 -72.15
N LYS A 767 3.01 93.44 -71.27
CA LYS A 767 3.78 92.54 -70.39
C LYS A 767 2.87 91.79 -69.41
N SER A 768 1.90 92.48 -68.82
CA SER A 768 0.93 91.89 -67.89
C SER A 768 -0.01 90.90 -68.59
N ASP A 769 -0.42 91.19 -69.83
CA ASP A 769 -1.22 90.28 -70.66
C ASP A 769 -0.44 89.00 -71.01
N LEU A 770 0.86 89.12 -71.32
CA LEU A 770 1.72 87.97 -71.60
C LEU A 770 1.93 87.08 -70.35
N GLU A 771 2.04 87.69 -69.17
CA GLU A 771 2.13 86.95 -67.90
C GLU A 771 0.80 86.26 -67.55
N LEU A 772 -0.33 86.92 -67.82
CA LEU A 772 -1.67 86.34 -67.67
C LEU A 772 -1.86 85.13 -68.59
N GLU A 773 -1.44 85.21 -69.86
CA GLU A 773 -1.58 84.12 -70.82
C GLU A 773 -0.75 82.88 -70.42
N LYS A 774 0.46 83.09 -69.87
CA LYS A 774 1.29 82.01 -69.31
C LYS A 774 0.67 81.38 -68.06
N ALA A 775 0.04 82.18 -67.20
CA ALA A 775 -0.64 81.66 -66.01
C ALA A 775 -1.89 80.86 -66.39
N LEU A 776 -2.65 81.32 -67.40
CA LEU A 776 -3.81 80.62 -67.94
C LEU A 776 -3.44 79.29 -68.62
N SER A 777 -2.29 79.21 -69.30
CA SER A 777 -1.85 77.94 -69.88
C SER A 777 -1.53 76.91 -68.79
N LYS A 778 -0.87 77.32 -67.71
CA LYS A 778 -0.57 76.45 -66.56
C LYS A 778 -1.83 75.99 -65.83
N ASP A 779 -2.79 76.87 -65.61
CA ASP A 779 -4.08 76.53 -64.98
C ASP A 779 -4.83 75.48 -65.82
N LYS A 780 -4.79 75.61 -67.15
CA LYS A 780 -5.40 74.64 -68.07
C LYS A 780 -4.70 73.28 -68.02
N ASP A 781 -3.38 73.23 -67.96
CA ASP A 781 -2.62 71.98 -67.82
C ASP A 781 -2.93 71.29 -66.48
N SER A 782 -2.97 72.05 -65.38
CA SER A 782 -3.39 71.54 -64.06
C SER A 782 -4.84 71.05 -64.05
N GLN A 783 -5.74 71.69 -64.80
CA GLN A 783 -7.14 71.27 -64.90
C GLN A 783 -7.27 69.91 -65.61
N VAL A 784 -6.48 69.66 -66.67
CA VAL A 784 -6.43 68.36 -67.36
C VAL A 784 -5.86 67.26 -66.44
N GLU A 785 -4.84 67.59 -65.64
CA GLU A 785 -4.27 66.65 -64.66
C GLU A 785 -5.29 66.28 -63.57
N ILE A 786 -6.07 67.25 -63.08
CA ILE A 786 -7.16 67.03 -62.12
C ILE A 786 -8.26 66.16 -62.72
N GLU A 787 -8.67 66.41 -63.97
CA GLU A 787 -9.66 65.57 -64.67
C GLU A 787 -9.17 64.12 -64.80
N THR A 788 -7.90 63.93 -65.15
CA THR A 788 -7.30 62.59 -65.27
C THR A 788 -7.21 61.87 -63.91
N LEU A 789 -6.90 62.57 -62.83
CA LEU A 789 -6.89 62.02 -61.47
C LEU A 789 -8.30 61.66 -60.99
N ASN A 790 -9.30 62.47 -61.33
CA ASN A 790 -10.70 62.19 -61.00
C ASN A 790 -11.24 60.94 -61.72
N GLU A 791 -10.84 60.70 -62.97
CA GLU A 791 -11.18 59.47 -63.69
C GLU A 791 -10.55 58.23 -63.02
N LYS A 792 -9.29 58.32 -62.59
CA LYS A 792 -8.64 57.24 -61.81
C LYS A 792 -9.35 57.00 -60.49
N LEU A 793 -9.72 58.06 -59.76
CA LEU A 793 -10.49 57.94 -58.52
C LEU A 793 -11.85 57.27 -58.74
N ALA A 794 -12.52 57.54 -59.87
CA ALA A 794 -13.76 56.86 -60.21
C ALA A 794 -13.53 55.36 -60.42
N SER A 795 -12.50 54.96 -61.18
CA SER A 795 -12.18 53.53 -61.38
C SER A 795 -11.82 52.80 -60.07
N LEU A 796 -11.11 53.47 -59.15
CA LEU A 796 -10.76 52.90 -57.86
C LEU A 796 -11.97 52.77 -56.93
N LYS A 797 -12.94 53.69 -57.03
CA LYS A 797 -14.23 53.56 -56.32
C LYS A 797 -15.00 52.33 -56.79
N ASP A 798 -15.03 52.07 -58.09
CA ASP A 798 -15.69 50.88 -58.64
C ASP A 798 -14.98 49.58 -58.21
N GLU A 799 -13.65 49.57 -58.19
CA GLU A 799 -12.87 48.45 -57.67
C GLU A 799 -13.11 48.20 -56.18
N LYS A 800 -13.20 49.26 -55.37
CA LYS A 800 -13.57 49.17 -53.96
C LYS A 800 -14.94 48.52 -53.76
N VAL A 801 -15.95 48.93 -54.52
CA VAL A 801 -17.30 48.34 -54.45
C VAL A 801 -17.26 46.85 -54.77
N LYS A 802 -16.45 46.43 -55.75
CA LYS A 802 -16.27 45.01 -56.09
C LYS A 802 -15.64 44.23 -54.92
N LEU A 803 -14.63 44.80 -54.27
CA LEU A 803 -13.98 44.20 -53.12
C LEU A 803 -14.88 44.14 -51.89
N ASP A 804 -15.70 45.16 -51.64
CA ASP A 804 -16.69 45.14 -50.56
C ASP A 804 -17.71 44.00 -50.78
N LEU A 805 -18.05 43.71 -52.04
CA LEU A 805 -18.96 42.63 -52.39
C LEU A 805 -18.30 41.24 -52.22
N GLU A 806 -17.00 41.11 -52.53
CA GLU A 806 -16.21 39.91 -52.25
C GLU A 806 -16.02 39.71 -50.74
N LEU A 807 -15.77 40.78 -49.99
CA LEU A 807 -15.62 40.77 -48.53
C LEU A 807 -16.91 40.31 -47.86
N ASN A 808 -18.08 40.82 -48.29
CA ASN A 808 -19.37 40.38 -47.77
C ASN A 808 -19.64 38.90 -48.03
N LYS A 809 -19.21 38.37 -49.18
CA LYS A 809 -19.28 36.92 -49.46
C LYS A 809 -18.36 36.14 -48.51
N ALA A 810 -17.12 36.58 -48.32
CA ALA A 810 -16.20 35.96 -47.37
C ALA A 810 -16.74 35.97 -45.93
N LEU A 811 -17.35 37.09 -45.49
CA LEU A 811 -17.99 37.20 -44.17
C LEU A 811 -19.17 36.23 -44.01
N SER A 812 -19.94 36.00 -45.08
CA SER A 812 -21.03 35.00 -45.03
C SER A 812 -20.50 33.57 -44.88
N VAL A 813 -19.38 33.26 -45.52
CA VAL A 813 -18.69 31.95 -45.40
C VAL A 813 -18.07 31.80 -44.01
N HIS A 814 -17.41 32.84 -43.50
CA HIS A 814 -16.88 32.89 -42.13
C HIS A 814 -17.98 32.61 -41.11
N LYS A 815 -19.16 33.24 -41.26
CA LYS A 815 -20.29 33.03 -40.35
C LYS A 815 -20.76 31.57 -40.37
N TYR A 816 -20.82 30.93 -41.54
CA TYR A 816 -21.16 29.51 -41.67
C TYR A 816 -20.12 28.60 -40.99
N HIS A 817 -18.83 28.83 -41.22
CA HIS A 817 -17.78 28.05 -40.56
C HIS A 817 -17.75 28.27 -39.05
N GLN A 818 -18.07 29.47 -38.58
CA GLN A 818 -18.14 29.74 -37.15
C GLN A 818 -19.30 28.97 -36.49
N THR A 819 -20.45 28.86 -37.15
CA THR A 819 -21.53 27.98 -36.65
C THR A 819 -21.12 26.51 -36.64
N GLU A 820 -20.41 26.04 -37.67
CA GLU A 820 -19.92 24.65 -37.73
C GLU A 820 -18.88 24.35 -36.64
N ILE A 821 -18.01 25.32 -36.32
CA ILE A 821 -17.04 25.21 -35.22
C ILE A 821 -17.76 25.10 -33.87
N GLU A 822 -18.81 25.89 -33.63
CA GLU A 822 -19.57 25.81 -32.38
C GLU A 822 -20.32 24.47 -32.24
N GLU A 823 -20.92 23.95 -33.31
CA GLU A 823 -21.53 22.61 -33.31
C GLU A 823 -20.50 21.50 -33.02
N LEU A 824 -19.26 21.65 -33.53
CA LEU A 824 -18.18 20.71 -33.27
C LEU A 824 -17.67 20.80 -31.83
N LYS A 825 -17.59 22.01 -31.25
CA LYS A 825 -17.25 22.21 -29.84
C LYS A 825 -18.29 21.60 -28.90
N GLU A 826 -19.57 21.75 -29.20
CA GLU A 826 -20.65 21.14 -28.42
C GLU A 826 -20.56 19.61 -28.44
N LYS A 827 -20.30 19.02 -29.62
CA LYS A 827 -20.05 17.58 -29.73
C LYS A 827 -18.84 17.13 -28.93
N LEU A 828 -17.77 17.93 -28.93
CA LEU A 828 -16.54 17.63 -28.19
C LEU A 828 -16.77 17.66 -26.68
N MET A 829 -17.51 18.65 -26.15
CA MET A 829 -17.92 18.69 -24.74
C MET A 829 -18.76 17.46 -24.35
N ASN A 830 -19.73 17.07 -25.17
CA ASN A 830 -20.55 15.89 -24.90
C ASN A 830 -19.70 14.60 -24.84
N PHE A 831 -18.69 14.46 -25.70
CA PHE A 831 -17.76 13.33 -25.64
C PHE A 831 -16.85 13.37 -24.41
N GLU A 832 -16.43 14.55 -23.97
CA GLU A 832 -15.65 14.69 -22.73
C GLU A 832 -16.48 14.32 -21.49
N GLU A 833 -17.76 14.71 -21.44
CA GLU A 833 -18.68 14.27 -20.40
C GLU A 833 -18.90 12.75 -20.39
N GLU A 834 -19.07 12.13 -21.56
CA GLU A 834 -19.20 10.66 -21.67
C GLU A 834 -17.90 9.96 -21.21
N LYS A 835 -16.73 10.50 -21.57
CA LYS A 835 -15.43 10.00 -21.10
C LYS A 835 -15.29 10.07 -19.58
N ILE A 836 -15.69 11.18 -18.96
CA ILE A 836 -15.65 11.33 -17.50
C ILE A 836 -16.58 10.31 -16.83
N LYS A 837 -17.80 10.10 -17.37
CA LYS A 837 -18.73 9.08 -16.85
C LYS A 837 -18.16 7.67 -16.94
N LEU A 838 -17.54 7.31 -18.07
CA LEU A 838 -16.91 6.01 -18.26
C LEU A 838 -15.73 5.81 -17.31
N ASN A 839 -14.91 6.84 -17.09
CA ASN A 839 -13.79 6.77 -16.14
C ASN A 839 -14.28 6.56 -14.70
N LEU A 840 -15.34 7.25 -14.28
CA LEU A 840 -15.94 7.03 -12.95
C LEU A 840 -16.48 5.60 -12.77
N GLU A 841 -17.05 5.02 -13.84
CA GLU A 841 -17.50 3.62 -13.82
C GLU A 841 -16.31 2.64 -13.74
N LEU A 842 -15.22 2.94 -14.45
CA LEU A 842 -13.97 2.17 -14.40
C LEU A 842 -13.33 2.20 -13.01
N ASP A 843 -13.28 3.36 -12.37
CA ASP A 843 -12.74 3.54 -11.02
C ASP A 843 -13.54 2.70 -10.00
N LYS A 844 -14.87 2.78 -10.07
CA LYS A 844 -15.76 1.97 -9.22
C LYS A 844 -15.54 0.48 -9.43
N LYS A 845 -15.37 0.03 -10.68
CA LYS A 845 -15.06 -1.39 -10.98
C LYS A 845 -13.68 -1.80 -10.50
N THR A 846 -12.72 -0.89 -10.51
CA THR A 846 -11.37 -1.13 -9.97
C THR A 846 -11.42 -1.29 -8.45
N GLU A 847 -12.24 -0.50 -7.74
CA GLU A 847 -12.47 -0.66 -6.31
C GLU A 847 -13.12 -2.01 -5.97
N GLU A 848 -14.17 -2.41 -6.72
CA GLU A 848 -14.81 -3.73 -6.58
C GLU A 848 -13.80 -4.88 -6.82
N MET A 849 -12.93 -4.75 -7.83
CA MET A 849 -11.88 -5.73 -8.11
C MET A 849 -10.86 -5.82 -6.97
N ASN A 850 -10.46 -4.69 -6.39
CA ASN A 850 -9.54 -4.65 -5.26
C ASN A 850 -10.14 -5.28 -4.00
N SER A 851 -11.44 -5.09 -3.75
CA SER A 851 -12.10 -5.76 -2.61
C SER A 851 -12.13 -7.27 -2.80
N LEU A 852 -12.45 -7.75 -4.00
CA LEU A 852 -12.43 -9.18 -4.33
C LEU A 852 -11.02 -9.77 -4.23
N GLN A 853 -9.98 -9.05 -4.65
CA GLN A 853 -8.59 -9.50 -4.47
C GLN A 853 -8.20 -9.64 -2.99
N ASN A 854 -8.67 -8.73 -2.13
CA ASN A 854 -8.44 -8.86 -0.69
C ASN A 854 -9.16 -10.09 -0.12
N GLU A 855 -10.41 -10.35 -0.52
CA GLU A 855 -11.14 -11.55 -0.10
C GLU A 855 -10.45 -12.84 -0.56
N ILE A 856 -9.94 -12.87 -1.79
CA ILE A 856 -9.13 -14.01 -2.30
C ILE A 856 -7.87 -14.20 -1.45
N ARG A 857 -7.21 -13.11 -1.03
CA ARG A 857 -6.02 -13.19 -0.16
C ARG A 857 -6.36 -13.74 1.22
N GLU A 858 -7.48 -13.33 1.80
CA GLU A 858 -7.97 -13.88 3.08
C GLU A 858 -8.30 -15.38 2.95
N LEU A 859 -8.96 -15.80 1.88
CA LEU A 859 -9.25 -17.21 1.61
C LEU A 859 -7.96 -18.03 1.41
N ALA A 860 -6.95 -17.48 0.76
CA ALA A 860 -5.64 -18.13 0.60
C ALA A 860 -4.96 -18.34 1.96
N TYR A 861 -5.01 -17.35 2.85
CA TYR A 861 -4.50 -17.47 4.21
C TYR A 861 -5.25 -18.56 5.01
N CYS A 862 -6.58 -18.59 4.94
CA CYS A 862 -7.35 -19.66 5.56
C CYS A 862 -6.97 -21.05 5.02
N ARG A 863 -6.76 -21.17 3.70
CA ARG A 863 -6.35 -22.44 3.07
C ARG A 863 -4.99 -22.94 3.57
N GLU A 864 -4.05 -22.03 3.81
CA GLU A 864 -2.75 -22.37 4.39
C GLU A 864 -2.90 -22.93 5.81
N GLN A 865 -3.69 -22.27 6.68
CA GLN A 865 -3.99 -22.81 8.00
C GLN A 865 -4.68 -24.18 7.96
N TYR A 866 -5.61 -24.38 7.03
CA TYR A 866 -6.23 -25.70 6.83
C TYR A 866 -5.21 -26.77 6.40
N SER A 867 -4.20 -26.40 5.62
CA SER A 867 -3.11 -27.31 5.23
C SER A 867 -2.24 -27.70 6.43
N GLU A 868 -1.91 -26.76 7.30
CA GLU A 868 -1.17 -27.03 8.54
C GLU A 868 -1.95 -27.99 9.46
N ILE A 869 -3.23 -27.71 9.68
CA ILE A 869 -4.12 -28.57 10.47
C ILE A 869 -4.23 -29.97 9.85
N ALA A 870 -4.27 -30.08 8.52
CA ALA A 870 -4.29 -31.37 7.83
C ALA A 870 -3.00 -32.17 8.03
N GLN A 871 -1.84 -31.52 8.00
CA GLN A 871 -0.55 -32.16 8.28
C GLN A 871 -0.45 -32.61 9.74
N GLU A 872 -0.91 -31.79 10.69
CA GLU A 872 -0.96 -32.16 12.11
C GLU A 872 -1.88 -33.37 12.34
N LYS A 873 -3.06 -33.39 11.70
CA LYS A 873 -3.97 -34.54 11.73
C LYS A 873 -3.32 -35.80 11.16
N GLU A 874 -2.56 -35.70 10.08
CA GLU A 874 -1.81 -36.84 9.51
C GLU A 874 -0.72 -37.34 10.47
N ALA A 875 0.03 -36.43 11.08
CA ALA A 875 1.05 -36.77 12.08
C ALA A 875 0.44 -37.50 13.29
N LEU A 876 -0.66 -36.99 13.83
CA LEU A 876 -1.41 -37.63 14.92
C LEU A 876 -1.96 -39.01 14.50
N THR A 877 -2.44 -39.14 13.26
CA THR A 877 -2.92 -40.43 12.73
C THR A 877 -1.80 -41.46 12.66
N ASN A 878 -0.60 -41.05 12.24
CA ASN A 878 0.58 -41.91 12.22
C ASN A 878 1.04 -42.32 13.63
N GLN A 879 0.95 -41.41 14.60
CA GLN A 879 1.24 -41.71 16.00
C GLN A 879 0.23 -42.70 16.60
N ILE A 880 -1.05 -42.55 16.29
CA ILE A 880 -2.09 -43.52 16.68
C ILE A 880 -1.77 -44.89 16.07
N PHE A 881 -1.29 -44.94 14.82
CA PHE A 881 -0.93 -46.19 14.18
C PHE A 881 0.25 -46.89 14.90
N SER A 882 1.32 -46.17 15.25
CA SER A 882 2.45 -46.76 15.98
C SER A 882 2.05 -47.25 17.37
N LEU A 883 1.22 -46.48 18.09
CA LEU A 883 0.71 -46.89 19.40
C LEU A 883 -0.18 -48.15 19.30
N ASN A 884 -0.99 -48.27 18.25
CA ASN A 884 -1.80 -49.47 18.03
C ASN A 884 -0.93 -50.70 17.71
N GLU A 885 0.19 -50.52 17.00
CA GLU A 885 1.15 -51.60 16.76
C GLU A 885 1.81 -52.06 18.07
N GLU A 886 2.20 -51.13 18.94
CA GLU A 886 2.72 -51.44 20.27
C GLU A 886 1.69 -52.17 21.14
N ILE A 887 0.45 -51.69 21.18
CA ILE A 887 -0.66 -52.35 21.89
C ILE A 887 -0.84 -53.78 21.39
N SER A 888 -0.82 -53.99 20.07
CA SER A 888 -0.93 -55.33 19.48
C SER A 888 0.25 -56.22 19.90
N ASN A 889 1.46 -55.69 19.96
CA ASN A 889 2.64 -56.43 20.43
C ASN A 889 2.52 -56.82 21.91
N TYR A 890 2.03 -55.92 22.75
CA TYR A 890 1.78 -56.21 24.16
C TYR A 890 0.67 -57.24 24.35
N GLN A 891 -0.39 -57.20 23.54
CA GLN A 891 -1.44 -58.23 23.56
C GLN A 891 -0.89 -59.62 23.21
N CYS A 892 -0.06 -59.73 22.16
CA CYS A 892 0.62 -61.00 21.85
C CYS A 892 1.48 -61.51 23.02
N LYS A 893 2.15 -60.61 23.74
CA LYS A 893 2.97 -60.96 24.91
C LYS A 893 2.10 -61.42 26.09
N ILE A 894 0.97 -60.76 26.32
CA ILE A 894 -0.01 -61.16 27.33
C ILE A 894 -0.57 -62.55 27.01
N ASP A 895 -0.92 -62.81 25.75
CA ASP A 895 -1.42 -64.13 25.33
C ASP A 895 -0.38 -65.23 25.52
N SER A 896 0.89 -64.97 25.17
CA SER A 896 1.99 -65.90 25.45
C SER A 896 2.13 -66.19 26.95
N LEU A 897 2.14 -65.16 27.79
CA LEU A 897 2.24 -65.33 29.24
C LEU A 897 1.03 -66.07 29.81
N ALA A 898 -0.17 -65.82 29.29
CA ALA A 898 -1.37 -66.54 29.68
C ALA A 898 -1.27 -68.03 29.33
N THR A 899 -0.70 -68.38 28.17
CA THR A 899 -0.44 -69.79 27.83
C THR A 899 0.57 -70.42 28.78
N ASP A 900 1.65 -69.74 29.12
CA ASP A 900 2.67 -70.23 30.06
C ASP A 900 2.11 -70.44 31.46
N VAL A 901 1.30 -69.50 31.96
CA VAL A 901 0.60 -69.64 33.26
C VAL A 901 -0.32 -70.86 33.25
N SER A 902 -1.07 -71.11 32.16
CA SER A 902 -1.90 -72.30 32.02
C SER A 902 -1.07 -73.59 32.05
N PHE A 903 0.11 -73.62 31.42
CA PHE A 903 1.03 -74.77 31.50
C PHE A 903 1.54 -74.99 32.92
N LEU A 904 2.01 -73.94 33.59
CA LEU A 904 2.48 -74.01 34.98
C LEU A 904 1.37 -74.45 35.94
N GLN A 905 0.12 -74.01 35.73
CA GLN A 905 -1.03 -74.46 36.51
C GLN A 905 -1.25 -75.98 36.37
N LYS A 906 -1.12 -76.53 35.15
CA LYS A 906 -1.23 -77.98 34.92
C LYS A 906 -0.09 -78.74 35.60
N ASP A 907 1.14 -78.25 35.50
CA ASP A 907 2.30 -78.87 36.14
C ASP A 907 2.16 -78.85 37.67
N LEU A 908 1.67 -77.75 38.24
CA LEU A 908 1.41 -77.61 39.67
C LEU A 908 0.30 -78.55 40.13
N GLN A 909 -0.78 -78.70 39.34
CA GLN A 909 -1.84 -79.67 39.62
C GLN A 909 -1.30 -81.10 39.65
N LYS A 910 -0.48 -81.47 38.66
CA LYS A 910 0.17 -82.78 38.60
C LYS A 910 1.10 -83.04 39.79
N ALA A 911 1.94 -82.07 40.15
CA ALA A 911 2.81 -82.19 41.31
C ALA A 911 2.01 -82.32 42.63
N ASN A 912 0.86 -81.67 42.72
CA ASN A 912 -0.02 -81.78 43.88
C ASN A 912 -0.68 -83.18 43.96
N GLU A 913 -1.09 -83.75 42.82
CA GLU A 913 -1.58 -85.13 42.75
C GLU A 913 -0.49 -86.14 43.19
N GLU A 914 0.75 -85.97 42.73
CA GLU A 914 1.91 -86.79 43.15
C GLU A 914 2.17 -86.68 44.66
N LYS A 915 2.11 -85.46 45.22
CA LYS A 915 2.25 -85.22 46.66
C LYS A 915 1.16 -85.91 47.47
N ILE A 916 -0.09 -85.86 47.00
CA ILE A 916 -1.22 -86.53 47.65
C ILE A 916 -1.02 -88.05 47.66
N GLN A 917 -0.59 -88.63 46.54
CA GLN A 917 -0.30 -90.06 46.43
C GLN A 917 0.82 -90.48 47.40
N LEU A 918 1.95 -89.76 47.42
CA LEU A 918 3.06 -90.03 48.33
C LEU A 918 2.64 -89.91 49.81
N SER A 919 1.80 -88.92 50.13
CA SER A 919 1.29 -88.74 51.49
C SER A 919 0.40 -89.92 51.92
N GLN A 920 -0.42 -90.46 51.01
CA GLN A 920 -1.24 -91.65 51.25
C GLN A 920 -0.37 -92.91 51.43
N GLU A 921 0.70 -93.08 50.64
CA GLU A 921 1.65 -94.18 50.81
C GLU A 921 2.36 -94.14 52.17
N ILE A 922 2.77 -92.96 52.64
CA ILE A 922 3.41 -92.80 53.96
C ILE A 922 2.45 -93.20 55.09
N VAL A 923 1.18 -92.79 55.01
CA VAL A 923 0.15 -93.16 56.02
C VAL A 923 -0.10 -94.68 56.02
N ASN A 924 -0.15 -95.30 54.83
CA ASN A 924 -0.33 -96.75 54.71
C ASN A 924 0.89 -97.52 55.27
N MET A 925 2.10 -97.02 55.05
CA MET A 925 3.33 -97.58 55.62
C MET A 925 3.37 -97.48 57.15
N ALA A 926 2.98 -96.32 57.71
CA ALA A 926 2.96 -96.07 59.16
C ALA A 926 1.95 -96.94 59.92
N SER A 927 0.91 -97.44 59.25
CA SER A 927 -0.18 -98.24 59.84
C SER A 927 0.19 -99.72 60.08
N SER A 928 1.37 -100.17 59.66
CA SER A 928 1.76 -101.59 59.64
C SER A 928 2.80 -102.00 60.69
N HIS A 929 3.30 -101.09 61.53
CA HIS A 929 4.41 -101.37 62.45
C HIS A 929 3.98 -101.30 63.92
N ASN A 930 4.20 -102.41 64.63
CA ASN A 930 4.00 -102.54 66.08
C ASN A 930 4.86 -101.49 66.82
N GLN A 931 4.21 -100.61 67.59
CA GLN A 931 4.80 -99.43 68.25
C GLN A 931 5.86 -99.75 69.33
N ASN A 932 6.25 -101.01 69.51
CA ASN A 932 7.17 -101.47 70.54
C ASN A 932 8.43 -102.15 69.98
N ASP A 933 8.68 -102.09 68.67
CA ASP A 933 9.93 -102.60 68.10
C ASP A 933 11.07 -101.57 68.36
N PRO A 934 12.08 -101.90 69.20
CA PRO A 934 13.15 -100.98 69.56
C PRO A 934 14.00 -100.51 68.37
N ASP A 935 13.91 -101.17 67.21
CA ASP A 935 14.58 -100.75 65.99
C ASP A 935 13.86 -99.60 65.26
N ILE A 936 12.58 -99.34 65.56
CA ILE A 936 11.83 -98.23 64.96
C ILE A 936 12.36 -96.89 65.45
N VAL A 937 12.67 -96.77 66.74
CA VAL A 937 13.27 -95.54 67.31
C VAL A 937 14.59 -95.23 66.62
N GLU A 938 15.41 -96.25 66.36
CA GLU A 938 16.68 -96.07 65.69
C GLU A 938 16.52 -95.68 64.22
N LYS A 939 15.59 -96.30 63.49
CA LYS A 939 15.29 -95.94 62.09
C LYS A 939 14.77 -94.51 61.99
N ILE A 940 13.82 -94.12 62.86
CA ILE A 940 13.24 -92.79 62.86
C ILE A 940 14.29 -91.75 63.29
N LEU A 941 15.12 -92.05 64.29
CA LEU A 941 16.24 -91.20 64.69
C LEU A 941 17.22 -90.97 63.54
N LYS A 942 17.61 -92.03 62.82
CA LYS A 942 18.51 -91.91 61.65
C LYS A 942 17.85 -91.11 60.52
N ALA A 943 16.60 -91.42 60.18
CA ALA A 943 15.87 -90.70 59.13
C ALA A 943 15.71 -89.21 59.46
N TYR A 944 15.40 -88.90 60.73
CA TYR A 944 15.27 -87.54 61.22
C TYR A 944 16.58 -86.75 61.09
N LEU A 945 17.71 -87.34 61.51
CA LEU A 945 19.01 -86.70 61.42
C LEU A 945 19.46 -86.48 59.97
N ILE A 946 19.17 -87.42 59.07
CA ILE A 946 19.47 -87.28 57.63
C ILE A 946 18.63 -86.17 57.01
N ALA A 947 17.32 -86.13 57.28
CA ALA A 947 16.43 -85.10 56.76
C ALA A 947 16.80 -83.69 57.26
N GLY A 948 17.26 -83.57 58.50
CA GLY A 948 17.74 -82.31 59.09
C GLY A 948 19.19 -81.93 58.72
N GLY A 949 19.91 -82.77 57.97
CA GLY A 949 21.32 -82.53 57.64
C GLY A 949 22.28 -82.58 58.84
N HIS A 950 21.90 -83.27 59.93
CA HIS A 950 22.72 -83.39 61.14
C HIS A 950 23.55 -84.68 61.15
N PRO A 951 24.85 -84.64 61.51
CA PRO A 951 25.65 -85.85 61.65
C PRO A 951 25.11 -86.72 62.81
N ASN A 952 25.05 -88.04 62.60
CA ASN A 952 24.53 -88.96 63.61
C ASN A 952 25.55 -89.20 64.73
N ASN A 953 25.51 -88.35 65.75
CA ASN A 953 26.34 -88.45 66.94
C ASN A 953 25.70 -89.27 68.07
N PHE A 954 24.58 -89.96 67.81
CA PHE A 954 23.93 -90.84 68.78
C PHE A 954 24.45 -92.27 68.65
N VAL A 955 25.10 -92.75 69.72
CA VAL A 955 25.59 -94.13 69.83
C VAL A 955 24.62 -94.93 70.70
N LYS A 956 23.96 -95.96 70.15
CA LYS A 956 23.03 -96.81 70.90
C LYS A 956 23.80 -97.60 71.97
N LEU A 957 23.37 -97.48 73.23
CA LEU A 957 23.93 -98.26 74.34
C LEU A 957 23.03 -99.44 74.70
N SER A 958 21.71 -99.20 74.72
CA SER A 958 20.67 -100.23 74.93
C SER A 958 19.36 -99.74 74.31
N ASP A 959 18.32 -100.56 74.30
CA ASP A 959 17.04 -100.19 73.71
C ASP A 959 16.45 -98.92 74.34
N GLY A 960 16.16 -97.94 73.49
CA GLY A 960 15.68 -96.61 73.90
C GLY A 960 16.71 -95.76 74.64
N VAL A 961 18.00 -96.15 74.69
CA VAL A 961 19.04 -95.42 75.42
C VAL A 961 20.29 -95.24 74.56
N TYR A 962 20.67 -93.99 74.35
CA TYR A 962 21.75 -93.57 73.47
C TYR A 962 22.77 -92.74 74.26
N CYS A 963 24.00 -92.68 73.77
CA CYS A 963 24.99 -91.69 74.19
C CYS A 963 25.11 -90.63 73.09
N TYR A 964 25.07 -89.36 73.50
CA TYR A 964 25.35 -88.22 72.64
C TYR A 964 26.54 -87.46 73.22
N GLY A 965 27.70 -87.59 72.57
CA GLY A 965 28.98 -87.24 73.17
C GLY A 965 29.20 -88.01 74.48
N ASN A 966 29.39 -87.28 75.59
CA ASN A 966 29.61 -87.88 76.92
C ASN A 966 28.32 -88.02 77.75
N LYS A 967 27.13 -87.75 77.18
CA LYS A 967 25.86 -87.75 77.91
C LYS A 967 25.00 -88.94 77.51
N LYS A 968 24.57 -89.71 78.50
CA LYS A 968 23.58 -90.80 78.33
C LYS A 968 22.18 -90.21 78.31
N VAL A 969 21.42 -90.50 77.26
CA VAL A 969 20.06 -89.98 77.01
C VAL A 969 19.10 -91.11 76.65
N GLY A 970 17.85 -91.00 77.08
CA GLY A 970 16.79 -91.93 76.68
C GLY A 970 16.03 -91.37 75.48
N ILE A 971 15.85 -92.10 74.39
CA ILE A 971 15.06 -91.63 73.24
C ILE A 971 13.83 -92.52 73.09
N SER A 972 12.68 -91.87 73.00
CA SER A 972 11.38 -92.54 72.81
C SER A 972 10.52 -91.73 71.84
N ILE A 973 9.67 -92.42 71.08
CA ILE A 973 8.69 -91.75 70.22
C ILE A 973 7.44 -91.47 71.07
N LYS A 974 7.02 -90.21 71.14
CA LYS A 974 5.76 -89.80 71.77
C LYS A 974 5.02 -88.85 70.84
N ASN A 975 3.73 -89.11 70.62
CA ASN A 975 2.86 -88.31 69.74
C ASN A 975 3.45 -88.11 68.32
N GLY A 976 4.10 -89.13 67.77
CA GLY A 976 4.75 -89.06 66.44
C GLY A 976 6.09 -88.33 66.40
N GLY A 977 6.51 -87.66 67.48
CA GLY A 977 7.79 -86.97 67.60
C GLY A 977 8.85 -87.75 68.39
N LEU A 978 10.13 -87.52 68.07
CA LEU A 978 11.27 -88.03 68.85
C LEU A 978 11.46 -87.16 70.10
N VAL A 979 11.35 -87.79 71.27
CA VAL A 979 11.53 -87.13 72.57
C VAL A 979 12.75 -87.73 73.26
N VAL A 980 13.67 -86.85 73.68
CA VAL A 980 14.92 -87.17 74.36
C VAL A 980 14.79 -86.86 75.85
N ARG A 981 15.12 -87.83 76.69
CA ARG A 981 15.16 -87.74 78.15
C ARG A 981 16.58 -87.42 78.62
N VAL A 982 16.76 -86.27 79.26
CA VAL A 982 18.03 -85.78 79.81
C VAL A 982 17.86 -85.35 81.26
N GLY A 983 18.73 -85.82 82.16
CA GLY A 983 18.88 -85.24 83.51
C GLY A 983 17.61 -85.08 84.37
N GLY A 984 16.55 -85.86 84.13
CA GLY A 984 15.27 -85.80 84.86
C GLY A 984 14.08 -85.28 84.07
N GLY A 985 14.28 -84.62 82.92
CA GLY A 985 13.23 -84.10 82.04
C GLY A 985 13.17 -84.77 80.67
N TYR A 986 12.12 -84.45 79.90
CA TYR A 986 11.92 -84.83 78.50
C TYR A 986 11.91 -83.57 77.64
N MET A 987 12.56 -83.60 76.47
CA MET A 987 12.57 -82.52 75.49
C MET A 987 12.48 -83.09 74.08
N TYR A 988 12.02 -82.31 73.10
CA TYR A 988 12.03 -82.77 71.71
C TYR A 988 13.47 -82.83 71.17
N ILE A 989 13.71 -83.72 70.21
CA ILE A 989 15.06 -83.90 69.67
C ILE A 989 15.63 -82.63 69.02
N GLU A 990 14.77 -81.76 68.48
CA GLU A 990 15.15 -80.44 67.95
C GLU A 990 15.77 -79.54 69.01
N GLU A 991 15.11 -79.46 70.17
CA GLU A 991 15.58 -78.68 71.31
C GLU A 991 16.87 -79.29 71.87
N PHE A 992 16.93 -80.63 71.92
CA PHE A 992 18.13 -81.35 72.34
C PHE A 992 19.33 -81.03 71.43
N LEU A 993 19.16 -81.06 70.12
CA LEU A 993 20.22 -80.76 69.17
C LEU A 993 20.64 -79.28 69.25
N LYS A 994 19.70 -78.34 69.37
CA LYS A 994 20.01 -76.91 69.54
C LYS A 994 20.86 -76.63 70.79
N VAL A 995 20.61 -77.33 71.89
CA VAL A 995 21.32 -77.09 73.16
C VAL A 995 22.67 -77.82 73.23
N TYR A 996 22.77 -79.01 72.64
CA TYR A 996 23.94 -79.88 72.84
C TYR A 996 24.82 -80.10 71.62
N VAL A 997 24.44 -79.64 70.43
CA VAL A 997 25.38 -79.52 69.29
C VAL A 997 26.24 -78.28 69.54
N PRO A 998 27.58 -78.41 69.70
CA PRO A 998 28.45 -77.27 69.82
C PRO A 998 28.33 -76.37 68.57
N PRO A 999 28.30 -75.04 68.71
CA PRO A 999 28.24 -74.12 67.56
C PRO A 999 29.46 -74.21 66.63
N GLU A 1000 30.51 -74.95 67.01
CA GLU A 1000 31.74 -75.14 66.22
C GLU A 1000 31.54 -75.93 64.89
N ASN A 1001 30.30 -76.30 64.52
CA ASN A 1001 29.94 -76.85 63.20
C ASN A 1001 28.94 -75.97 62.41
N SER A 1002 28.68 -74.72 62.83
CA SER A 1002 27.69 -73.85 62.16
C SER A 1002 28.15 -73.27 60.81
N ASP A 1003 29.42 -73.46 60.40
CA ASP A 1003 29.95 -72.91 59.14
C ASP A 1003 29.45 -73.65 57.88
N LEU A 1004 28.67 -74.73 58.03
CA LEU A 1004 28.02 -75.44 56.91
C LEU A 1004 26.51 -75.17 56.79
N GLN A 1005 25.91 -74.38 57.69
CA GLN A 1005 24.47 -74.13 57.72
C GLN A 1005 24.01 -72.82 57.04
N ASN A 1006 24.87 -72.27 56.15
CA ASN A 1006 24.52 -71.18 55.21
C ASN A 1006 24.51 -71.65 53.74
N CYS A 1007 24.07 -72.87 53.46
CA CYS A 1007 23.57 -73.21 52.13
C CYS A 1007 22.05 -73.06 52.10
N SER A 1008 21.59 -71.82 51.91
CA SER A 1008 20.22 -71.58 51.47
C SER A 1008 20.01 -72.18 50.06
N PRO A 1009 18.79 -72.57 49.68
CA PRO A 1009 18.48 -73.17 48.39
C PRO A 1009 18.50 -72.15 47.22
N ASN A 1010 19.47 -71.23 47.19
CA ASN A 1010 19.57 -70.17 46.17
C ASN A 1010 20.65 -70.42 45.10
N LYS A 1011 21.19 -71.64 44.98
CA LYS A 1011 22.12 -71.99 43.87
C LYS A 1011 21.44 -72.51 42.60
N LEU A 1012 20.12 -72.31 42.44
CA LEU A 1012 19.40 -72.58 41.19
C LEU A 1012 18.77 -71.34 40.53
N LEU A 1013 19.10 -70.12 40.97
CA LEU A 1013 18.63 -68.84 40.36
C LEU A 1013 19.78 -67.95 39.87
N GLY A 1014 20.83 -68.57 39.30
CA GLY A 1014 21.91 -67.83 38.63
C GLY A 1014 21.52 -67.19 37.29
N SER A 1015 20.33 -67.51 36.76
CA SER A 1015 19.83 -67.02 35.45
C SER A 1015 18.86 -65.85 35.56
N THR A 1016 18.30 -65.53 36.73
CA THR A 1016 17.30 -64.46 36.88
C THR A 1016 17.90 -63.11 37.25
N LYS A 1017 19.14 -63.05 37.72
CA LYS A 1017 19.79 -61.77 38.10
C LYS A 1017 20.09 -60.87 36.89
N LYS A 1018 20.37 -61.47 35.72
CA LYS A 1018 20.49 -60.74 34.44
C LYS A 1018 19.13 -60.31 33.86
N LEU A 1019 18.05 -60.98 34.24
CA LEU A 1019 16.69 -60.57 33.88
C LEU A 1019 16.19 -59.42 34.75
N LEU A 1020 16.59 -59.40 36.04
CA LEU A 1020 16.25 -58.30 36.95
C LEU A 1020 17.00 -57.01 36.60
N GLU A 1021 18.29 -57.08 36.24
CA GLU A 1021 19.07 -55.91 35.76
C GLU A 1021 18.50 -55.33 34.45
N HIS A 1022 17.93 -56.16 33.56
CA HIS A 1022 17.24 -55.67 32.35
C HIS A 1022 15.83 -55.13 32.61
N ILE A 1023 15.17 -55.55 33.69
CA ILE A 1023 13.86 -55.01 34.09
C ILE A 1023 14.04 -53.64 34.76
N GLU A 1024 15.09 -53.44 35.56
CA GLU A 1024 15.43 -52.13 36.13
C GLU A 1024 15.91 -51.11 35.07
N GLU A 1025 16.57 -51.56 33.99
CA GLU A 1025 16.88 -50.72 32.82
C GLU A 1025 15.63 -50.36 31.97
N LEU A 1026 14.59 -51.20 31.97
CA LEU A 1026 13.32 -50.93 31.26
C LEU A 1026 12.41 -49.98 32.06
N ASP A 1027 12.35 -50.10 33.39
CA ASP A 1027 11.55 -49.21 34.25
C ASP A 1027 12.11 -47.79 34.30
N SER A 1028 13.42 -47.61 34.14
CA SER A 1028 14.05 -46.29 34.04
C SER A 1028 13.82 -45.59 32.69
N SER A 1029 13.66 -46.34 31.59
CA SER A 1029 13.28 -45.78 30.28
C SER A 1029 11.76 -45.50 30.14
N ILE A 1030 10.90 -46.19 30.91
CA ILE A 1030 9.45 -45.92 30.95
C ILE A 1030 9.13 -44.65 31.77
N ALA A 1031 9.95 -44.32 32.77
CA ALA A 1031 9.79 -43.10 33.57
C ALA A 1031 10.03 -41.80 32.78
N ASP A 1032 10.91 -41.81 31.78
CA ASP A 1032 11.22 -40.63 30.95
C ASP A 1032 10.20 -40.39 29.82
N ILE A 1033 9.39 -41.39 29.44
CA ILE A 1033 8.32 -41.25 28.42
C ILE A 1033 6.97 -40.85 29.08
N GLY A 1034 6.81 -41.08 30.38
CA GLY A 1034 5.56 -40.83 31.12
C GLY A 1034 5.22 -39.36 31.41
N GLN A 1035 6.15 -38.40 31.23
CA GLN A 1035 5.90 -36.99 31.55
C GLN A 1035 5.26 -36.16 30.43
N ASP A 1036 5.27 -36.62 29.17
CA ASP A 1036 4.79 -35.82 28.04
C ASP A 1036 3.46 -36.30 27.39
N ILE A 1037 2.84 -37.39 27.85
CA ILE A 1037 1.67 -38.00 27.14
C ILE A 1037 0.33 -37.94 27.92
N THR A 1038 0.25 -37.47 29.17
CA THR A 1038 -1.01 -37.59 29.96
C THR A 1038 -1.92 -36.36 30.04
N ASN A 1039 -1.68 -35.28 29.28
CA ASN A 1039 -2.48 -34.04 29.38
C ASN A 1039 -3.46 -33.74 28.22
N SER A 1040 -3.87 -34.71 27.41
CA SER A 1040 -4.82 -34.42 26.31
C SER A 1040 -5.87 -35.49 26.02
N ALA A 1041 -6.54 -36.07 27.04
CA ALA A 1041 -7.81 -36.73 26.76
C ALA A 1041 -8.77 -36.84 27.97
N LYS A 1042 -10.01 -36.37 27.73
CA LYS A 1042 -11.30 -36.75 28.36
C LYS A 1042 -11.79 -35.88 29.55
N LYS A 1043 -12.69 -34.93 29.28
CA LYS A 1043 -14.17 -35.16 29.31
C LYS A 1043 -14.99 -33.89 29.02
N SER A 1044 -15.81 -33.97 27.97
CA SER A 1044 -16.97 -33.12 27.73
C SER A 1044 -18.08 -33.38 28.75
N PRO A 1045 -18.88 -32.36 29.17
CA PRO A 1045 -20.14 -32.58 29.85
C PRO A 1045 -21.32 -32.54 28.87
N ARG A 1046 -22.15 -33.60 28.87
CA ARG A 1046 -23.48 -33.61 28.23
C ARG A 1046 -24.59 -33.25 29.24
N LYS A 1047 -25.55 -32.46 28.74
CA LYS A 1047 -26.98 -32.27 29.13
C LYS A 1047 -27.35 -31.00 29.92
N SER A 1048 -28.03 -30.07 29.25
CA SER A 1048 -29.45 -29.69 29.49
C SER A 1048 -29.93 -28.67 28.40
N PRO A 1049 -31.16 -28.15 28.40
CA PRO A 1049 -32.26 -28.54 27.52
C PRO A 1049 -32.63 -27.51 26.41
N ILE A 1050 -33.13 -28.03 25.29
CA ILE A 1050 -33.68 -27.26 24.16
C ILE A 1050 -34.99 -26.55 24.56
N LYS A 1051 -35.01 -25.21 24.47
CA LYS A 1051 -36.23 -24.41 24.27
C LYS A 1051 -35.99 -23.40 23.14
N SER A 1052 -36.76 -23.59 22.06
CA SER A 1052 -36.88 -22.70 20.91
C SER A 1052 -37.44 -21.31 21.27
N PRO A 1053 -37.17 -20.28 20.45
CA PRO A 1053 -38.28 -19.73 19.66
C PRO A 1053 -37.89 -19.37 18.22
N PHE A 1054 -38.54 -20.04 17.27
CA PHE A 1054 -38.81 -19.48 15.94
C PHE A 1054 -39.91 -18.42 16.08
N LYS A 1055 -39.65 -17.19 15.65
CA LYS A 1055 -40.68 -16.26 15.16
C LYS A 1055 -40.11 -15.41 14.04
N THR A 1056 -40.51 -15.76 12.82
CA THR A 1056 -40.43 -14.95 11.61
C THR A 1056 -41.27 -13.66 11.75
N PRO A 1057 -40.85 -12.52 11.18
CA PRO A 1057 -41.75 -11.43 10.88
C PRO A 1057 -42.32 -11.59 9.46
N ASN A 1058 -43.64 -11.50 9.41
CA ASN A 1058 -44.48 -11.54 8.22
C ASN A 1058 -44.08 -10.53 7.14
N LYS A 1059 -44.01 -11.03 5.90
CA LYS A 1059 -44.39 -10.32 4.68
C LYS A 1059 -45.75 -9.62 4.88
N ARG A 1060 -45.78 -8.30 4.70
CA ARG A 1060 -47.03 -7.58 4.37
C ARG A 1060 -46.86 -6.94 3.01
N GLU A 1061 -47.62 -7.48 2.07
CA GLU A 1061 -48.05 -6.79 0.87
C GLU A 1061 -48.85 -5.54 1.26
N SER A 1062 -48.60 -4.43 0.57
CA SER A 1062 -49.57 -3.34 0.45
C SER A 1062 -49.52 -2.82 -0.99
N LYS A 1063 -50.56 -3.17 -1.75
CA LYS A 1063 -50.99 -2.46 -2.95
C LYS A 1063 -51.79 -1.21 -2.56
N ALA A 1064 -51.52 -0.13 -3.30
CA ALA A 1064 -52.38 1.01 -3.67
C ALA A 1064 -53.00 1.89 -2.56
N VAL A 1065 -52.62 3.19 -2.54
CA VAL A 1065 -53.23 4.30 -3.32
C VAL A 1065 -52.12 5.24 -3.75
#